data_AF-A0A517RK67-F1
#
_entry.id   AF-A0A517RK67-F1
#
_cell.length_a   1.000
_cell.length_b   1.000
_cell.length_c   1.000
_cell.angle_alpha   90.00
_cell.angle_beta   90.00
_cell.angle_gamma   90.00
#
_symmetry.space_group_name_H-M   'P 1'
#
loop_
_entity.id
_entity.type
_entity.pdbx_description
1 polymer ?
#
loop_
_entity_poly.entity_id
_entity_poly.type
_entity_poly.pdbx_seq_one_letter_code
_entity_poly.pdbx_strand_id
1 'polypeptide(L)'
;MLNIILKPSRSLETLRFTILLILIELFFSGGLAAQKNLPDENSQKLIISKLFDQFDTDHSRHLSFAEFVEASPPNIRAKRRVQFYYWDTNFNEKLEMQEMIDRGHGKHPRHLNNFRFLDVNRDDQLDLNEFTDGVPNLTSEQSKTLFSKHDLDQNQFLILTEFSKITSVLPVNQLDRIVDPINEMVHSIQNRIEGSWNRWDEDSDNRLNQKEWIQSQLINSLTELKKTSFNDWDRNKDQYCSLPEVKELVDIAYGIRDKNGQLLRLDNAVTVNLRWFIVKDSDQNQLLSLKEYTQAGFDSNSDHTQFRQADVDQDGALSFKEFQTLKYHNLSPASVFDRFDTNLDGELDSDEITLNAGSWQKQLVKYIFPGFDTDNNHSLSLTEFLHTPLSNPLGSWYNIRKDLDGNDLLDFSEYLTESSPSCLSLQAHFFSNFDLNDDKYLSAEEYFFTSNLNSRKQFDLADKNNDGALDETEYLATLKPEHQKVGQRDFRLYDQNSDQRMEFDEYRGTPAVPLAQRQIPDPVIDRVRQQLSTFPKADQNNDSQLSIEELKAAFPELADQHNNKPVARDDLQRLLDIAYGVRTLDGQLLREPSGRVVNWMLFTHLDTDHSGQLSAGELKPQFKQDQQLTKFFQQADQNKDQQISLKEWKTTDLCWIDPVYYFKRIDKDGNARLTAAELASDTGFHRELAPYLIPAFDGNGDGVLSLYEYRDTPITNPLVQWHVQRKDLDHDGMLSAAEFDWKQGLVARTLIQDYFHRLDQDRNQRLDQREFLLQLNLIKAPREIVFKNLDKNNDQYLSFEEIFVATKRLINSKDTIKYEKIMSNVDNVFNQLDLDHNSQLNLKEFQQDQALAVLPPYSYNTRSFNRIKSNLPISRTESSKLATESNFTLWVTLILNILLVSLVFYYLLKVKLRK
;
A
#
# COMPACT_ATOMS: atom_id res chain seq x y z
N MET A 1 -6.00 76.36 44.09
CA MET A 1 -6.01 77.44 45.11
C MET A 1 -4.89 77.19 46.12
N LEU A 2 -3.72 77.79 45.90
CA LEU A 2 -2.84 78.37 46.94
C LEU A 2 -1.53 78.76 46.26
N ASN A 3 -1.43 80.05 45.93
CA ASN A 3 -0.19 80.74 45.62
C ASN A 3 -0.15 81.93 46.56
N ILE A 4 0.61 81.86 47.67
CA ILE A 4 1.01 83.05 48.44
C ILE A 4 2.46 82.86 48.92
N ILE A 5 3.35 83.61 48.27
CA ILE A 5 4.50 84.39 48.76
C ILE A 5 5.50 83.69 49.71
N LEU A 6 6.69 83.38 49.19
CA LEU A 6 8.01 83.61 49.83
C LEU A 6 9.13 83.66 48.75
N LYS A 7 10.12 84.54 48.94
CA LYS A 7 11.30 84.80 48.07
C LYS A 7 12.14 83.53 47.79
N PRO A 8 12.92 83.49 46.68
CA PRO A 8 13.58 82.27 46.21
C PRO A 8 14.78 81.94 47.10
N SER A 9 14.64 80.96 47.97
CA SER A 9 15.81 80.22 48.45
C SER A 9 16.22 79.25 47.35
N ARG A 10 17.53 79.12 47.09
CA ARG A 10 18.08 78.09 46.18
C ARG A 10 17.46 76.72 46.46
N SER A 11 17.10 76.43 47.72
CA SER A 11 16.43 75.19 48.12
C SER A 11 15.06 74.93 47.50
N LEU A 12 14.30 75.95 47.08
CA LEU A 12 12.97 75.79 46.49
C LEU A 12 13.05 75.46 45.00
N GLU A 13 14.06 75.97 44.30
CA GLU A 13 14.40 75.50 42.95
C GLU A 13 15.00 74.10 43.00
N THR A 14 15.88 73.78 43.95
CA THR A 14 16.39 72.40 44.10
C THR A 14 15.27 71.43 44.49
N LEU A 15 14.32 71.84 45.35
CA LEU A 15 13.16 71.01 45.72
C LEU A 15 12.17 70.87 44.56
N ARG A 16 11.92 71.93 43.77
CA ARG A 16 11.13 71.84 42.54
C ARG A 16 11.81 70.93 41.51
N PHE A 17 13.12 71.05 41.34
CA PHE A 17 13.92 70.22 40.43
C PHE A 17 13.93 68.76 40.88
N THR A 18 14.03 68.50 42.20
CA THR A 18 14.00 67.15 42.78
C THR A 18 12.60 66.53 42.73
N ILE A 19 11.54 67.29 43.00
CA ILE A 19 10.14 66.82 42.87
C ILE A 19 9.80 66.59 41.40
N LEU A 20 10.28 67.44 40.49
CA LEU A 20 10.12 67.24 39.05
C LEU A 20 10.91 66.01 38.57
N LEU A 21 12.14 65.78 39.06
CA LEU A 21 12.93 64.57 38.81
C LEU A 21 12.26 63.29 39.34
N ILE A 22 11.65 63.33 40.52
CA ILE A 22 10.89 62.22 41.09
C ILE A 22 9.60 61.96 40.27
N LEU A 23 8.92 63.01 39.82
CA LEU A 23 7.76 62.89 38.94
C LEU A 23 8.15 62.37 37.55
N ILE A 24 9.29 62.81 37.01
CA ILE A 24 9.92 62.31 35.78
C ILE A 24 10.24 60.82 35.94
N GLU A 25 10.89 60.39 37.02
CA GLU A 25 11.19 58.98 37.25
C GLU A 25 9.91 58.13 37.37
N LEU A 26 8.92 58.59 38.14
CA LEU A 26 7.62 57.92 38.26
C LEU A 26 6.84 57.85 36.93
N PHE A 27 7.01 58.84 36.03
CA PHE A 27 6.38 58.84 34.71
C PHE A 27 7.06 57.91 33.70
N PHE A 28 8.38 57.73 33.82
CA PHE A 28 9.20 57.00 32.85
C PHE A 28 9.56 55.57 33.27
N SER A 29 9.39 55.17 34.55
CA SER A 29 9.75 53.83 35.07
C SER A 29 8.60 52.81 35.09
N GLY A 30 7.54 53.00 34.29
CA GLY A 30 6.30 52.22 34.39
C GLY A 30 6.43 50.72 34.03
N GLY A 31 6.64 49.88 35.04
CA GLY A 31 6.27 48.45 34.98
C GLY A 31 4.76 48.25 35.14
N LEU A 32 4.23 47.16 34.56
CA LEU A 32 2.80 46.79 34.43
C LEU A 32 1.92 46.91 35.71
N ALA A 33 2.49 47.07 36.90
CA ALA A 33 1.74 47.17 38.15
C ALA A 33 1.29 48.61 38.55
N ALA A 34 1.75 49.66 37.87
CA ALA A 34 1.51 51.06 38.28
C ALA A 34 0.47 51.84 37.44
N GLN A 35 -0.36 51.18 36.63
CA GLN A 35 -1.31 51.87 35.73
C GLN A 35 -2.53 52.53 36.40
N LYS A 36 -2.78 52.31 37.70
CA LYS A 36 -4.05 52.72 38.33
C LYS A 36 -4.17 54.20 38.72
N ASN A 37 -3.11 55.01 38.60
CA ASN A 37 -3.10 56.43 39.02
C ASN A 37 -2.35 57.36 38.04
N LEU A 38 -2.38 57.08 36.73
CA LEU A 38 -1.79 57.99 35.74
C LEU A 38 -2.74 59.18 35.44
N PRO A 39 -2.21 60.41 35.23
CA PRO A 39 -3.02 61.55 34.79
C PRO A 39 -3.73 61.27 33.46
N ASP A 40 -4.85 61.93 33.19
CA ASP A 40 -5.52 61.85 31.88
C ASP A 40 -4.58 62.28 30.73
N GLU A 41 -4.87 61.83 29.52
CA GLU A 41 -4.01 62.03 28.33
C GLU A 41 -3.63 63.50 28.08
N ASN A 42 -4.53 64.45 28.36
CA ASN A 42 -4.25 65.88 28.19
C ASN A 42 -3.28 66.41 29.25
N SER A 43 -3.42 65.93 30.49
CA SER A 43 -2.47 66.20 31.57
C SER A 43 -1.08 65.63 31.27
N GLN A 44 -0.98 64.47 30.62
CA GLN A 44 0.30 63.88 30.21
C GLN A 44 0.98 64.69 29.10
N LYS A 45 0.23 65.09 28.06
CA LYS A 45 0.75 65.94 26.97
C LYS A 45 1.26 67.28 27.48
N LEU A 46 0.58 67.88 28.46
CA LEU A 46 1.01 69.14 29.08
C LEU A 46 2.31 69.01 29.88
N ILE A 47 2.52 67.88 30.57
CA ILE A 47 3.75 67.60 31.31
C ILE A 47 4.91 67.38 30.34
N ILE A 48 4.70 66.59 29.29
CA ILE A 48 5.71 66.31 28.26
C ILE A 48 6.11 67.60 27.53
N SER A 49 5.15 68.45 27.19
CA SER A 49 5.42 69.75 26.55
C SER A 49 6.30 70.67 27.41
N LYS A 50 6.05 70.75 28.72
CA LYS A 50 6.89 71.56 29.62
C LYS A 50 8.29 70.98 29.81
N LEU A 51 8.42 69.65 29.79
CA LEU A 51 9.72 68.99 29.86
C LEU A 51 10.52 69.23 28.58
N PHE A 52 9.87 69.13 27.43
CA PHE A 52 10.47 69.41 26.14
C PHE A 52 11.04 70.84 26.09
N ASP A 53 10.22 71.84 26.42
CA ASP A 53 10.66 73.25 26.45
C ASP A 53 11.82 73.52 27.43
N GLN A 54 11.96 72.68 28.46
CA GLN A 54 13.04 72.80 29.45
C GLN A 54 14.35 72.19 28.97
N PHE A 55 14.29 71.13 28.16
CA PHE A 55 15.47 70.49 27.57
C PHE A 55 15.90 71.17 26.26
N ASP A 56 14.98 71.80 25.51
CA ASP A 56 15.23 72.52 24.26
C ASP A 56 15.89 73.88 24.53
N THR A 57 17.19 73.85 24.86
CA THR A 57 17.95 75.02 25.29
C THR A 57 18.30 75.95 24.13
N ASP A 58 18.40 75.42 22.91
CA ASP A 58 18.67 76.19 21.70
C ASP A 58 17.40 76.69 20.99
N HIS A 59 16.22 76.29 21.49
CA HIS A 59 14.90 76.63 20.95
C HIS A 59 14.68 76.17 19.51
N SER A 60 15.35 75.10 19.10
CA SER A 60 15.23 74.51 17.77
C SER A 60 13.91 73.76 17.56
N ARG A 61 13.11 73.58 18.62
CA ARG A 61 11.89 72.74 18.66
C ARG A 61 12.18 71.25 18.46
N HIS A 62 13.40 70.86 18.74
CA HIS A 62 13.92 69.51 18.63
C HIS A 62 14.88 69.28 19.81
N LEU A 63 14.82 68.14 20.49
CA LEU A 63 15.84 67.85 21.51
C LEU A 63 16.99 67.09 20.87
N SER A 64 18.18 67.68 20.88
CA SER A 64 19.40 66.95 20.55
C SER A 64 19.74 65.93 21.64
N PHE A 65 20.61 64.97 21.31
CA PHE A 65 21.10 64.03 22.31
C PHE A 65 21.81 64.72 23.48
N ALA A 66 22.60 65.77 23.19
CA ALA A 66 23.30 66.53 24.21
C ALA A 66 22.31 67.17 25.20
N GLU A 67 21.21 67.72 24.68
CA GLU A 67 20.16 68.34 25.47
C GLU A 67 19.35 67.33 26.29
N PHE A 68 19.00 66.18 25.73
CA PHE A 68 18.15 65.22 26.42
C PHE A 68 18.93 64.27 27.35
N VAL A 69 20.11 63.82 26.90
CA VAL A 69 20.91 62.79 27.58
C VAL A 69 22.07 63.39 28.36
N GLU A 70 22.89 64.25 27.75
CA GLU A 70 24.11 64.75 28.42
C GLU A 70 23.79 65.80 29.49
N ALA A 71 22.74 66.61 29.28
CA ALA A 71 22.23 67.53 30.30
C ALA A 71 21.50 66.82 31.45
N SER A 72 21.21 65.52 31.33
CA SER A 72 20.61 64.73 32.41
C SER A 72 21.66 64.34 33.48
N PRO A 73 21.24 64.16 34.76
CA PRO A 73 22.12 63.71 35.84
C PRO A 73 22.86 62.39 35.51
N PRO A 74 24.15 62.24 35.87
CA PRO A 74 24.98 61.09 35.50
C PRO A 74 24.35 59.72 35.78
N ASN A 75 23.66 59.59 36.92
CA ASN A 75 23.03 58.34 37.37
C ASN A 75 21.82 57.90 36.52
N ILE A 76 21.26 58.78 35.68
CA ILE A 76 20.14 58.45 34.78
C ILE A 76 20.50 58.55 33.29
N ARG A 77 21.72 58.98 32.94
CA ARG A 77 22.14 59.17 31.53
C ARG A 77 22.00 57.89 30.71
N ALA A 78 22.36 56.73 31.26
CA ALA A 78 22.19 55.45 30.57
C ALA A 78 20.71 55.17 30.23
N LYS A 79 19.80 55.39 31.20
CA LYS A 79 18.34 55.23 30.96
C LYS A 79 17.80 56.28 29.97
N ARG A 80 18.30 57.51 30.01
CA ARG A 80 17.94 58.58 29.08
C ARG A 80 18.44 58.32 27.67
N ARG A 81 19.63 57.72 27.53
CA ARG A 81 20.19 57.26 26.26
C ARG A 81 19.29 56.21 25.61
N VAL A 82 18.86 55.20 26.39
CA VAL A 82 17.87 54.21 25.93
C VAL A 82 16.59 54.89 25.46
N GLN A 83 16.04 55.80 26.26
CA GLN A 83 14.81 56.51 25.92
C GLN A 83 14.96 57.37 24.66
N PHE A 84 16.10 58.03 24.49
CA PHE A 84 16.36 58.90 23.34
C PHE A 84 16.27 58.12 22.04
N TYR A 85 17.06 57.05 21.89
CA TYR A 85 17.04 56.24 20.69
C TYR A 85 15.77 55.38 20.55
N TYR A 86 15.07 55.10 21.65
CA TYR A 86 13.78 54.42 21.61
C TYR A 86 12.63 55.33 21.15
N TRP A 87 12.72 56.64 21.42
CA TRP A 87 11.69 57.60 21.04
C TRP A 87 11.97 58.31 19.72
N ASP A 88 13.21 58.39 19.25
CA ASP A 88 13.55 58.88 17.91
C ASP A 88 13.05 57.89 16.85
N THR A 89 11.80 58.06 16.43
CA THR A 89 11.10 57.15 15.52
C THR A 89 11.37 57.46 14.04
N ASN A 90 11.88 58.66 13.75
CA ASN A 90 12.22 59.12 12.41
C ASN A 90 13.74 59.06 12.11
N PHE A 91 14.56 58.73 13.11
CA PHE A 91 15.99 58.43 13.04
C PHE A 91 16.87 59.63 12.66
N ASN A 92 16.43 60.85 12.98
CA ASN A 92 17.16 62.07 12.63
C ASN A 92 18.08 62.58 13.75
N GLU A 93 18.28 61.78 14.81
CA GLU A 93 19.07 62.10 16.01
C GLU A 93 18.53 63.30 16.80
N LYS A 94 17.23 63.53 16.68
CA LYS A 94 16.53 64.58 17.40
C LYS A 94 15.18 64.05 17.85
N LEU A 95 14.76 64.40 19.06
CA LEU A 95 13.40 64.11 19.49
C LEU A 95 12.48 65.27 19.14
N GLU A 96 11.45 64.98 18.37
CA GLU A 96 10.30 65.87 18.22
C GLU A 96 9.34 65.75 19.41
N MET A 97 8.53 66.79 19.63
CA MET A 97 7.51 66.80 20.67
C MET A 97 6.55 65.61 20.54
N GLN A 98 6.16 65.30 19.29
CA GLN A 98 5.24 64.21 19.01
C GLN A 98 5.86 62.84 19.35
N GLU A 99 7.15 62.68 19.07
CA GLU A 99 7.92 61.47 19.38
C GLU A 99 8.06 61.23 20.90
N MET A 100 8.28 62.30 21.67
CA MET A 100 8.25 62.22 23.14
C MET A 100 6.86 61.90 23.70
N ILE A 101 5.78 62.35 23.04
CA ILE A 101 4.40 62.05 23.42
C ILE A 101 4.08 60.58 23.12
N ASP A 102 4.46 60.09 21.95
CA ASP A 102 4.16 58.74 21.48
C ASP A 102 5.04 57.69 22.17
N ARG A 103 6.19 58.09 22.72
CA ARG A 103 7.12 57.23 23.50
C ARG A 103 7.52 55.95 22.77
N GLY A 104 7.59 55.99 21.45
CA GLY A 104 7.88 54.82 20.61
C GLY A 104 6.71 53.84 20.44
N HIS A 105 5.48 54.17 20.85
CA HIS A 105 4.31 53.32 20.55
C HIS A 105 3.96 53.37 19.07
N GLY A 106 4.06 52.23 18.38
CA GLY A 106 3.48 52.02 17.05
C GLY A 106 4.46 51.92 15.87
N LYS A 107 5.77 52.02 16.07
CA LYS A 107 6.78 51.73 15.04
C LYS A 107 8.01 51.06 15.69
N HIS A 108 8.35 49.85 15.22
CA HIS A 108 9.49 49.09 15.75
C HIS A 108 10.85 49.70 15.31
N PRO A 109 11.94 49.48 16.08
CA PRO A 109 13.26 50.05 15.79
C PRO A 109 13.85 49.54 14.48
N ARG A 110 14.71 50.35 13.84
CA ARG A 110 15.63 49.91 12.78
C ARG A 110 17.01 49.68 13.42
N HIS A 111 17.79 48.73 12.90
CA HIS A 111 19.12 48.31 13.37
C HIS A 111 20.08 49.46 13.69
N LEU A 112 19.95 50.60 13.00
CA LEU A 112 20.69 51.84 13.26
C LEU A 112 20.59 52.34 14.72
N ASN A 113 19.41 52.27 15.35
CA ASN A 113 19.25 52.71 16.74
C ASN A 113 19.80 51.69 17.74
N ASN A 114 19.82 50.40 17.40
CA ASN A 114 20.47 49.38 18.21
C ASN A 114 22.00 49.53 18.14
N PHE A 115 22.55 49.72 16.94
CA PHE A 115 23.96 50.03 16.74
C PHE A 115 24.37 51.27 17.55
N ARG A 116 23.66 52.39 17.37
CA ARG A 116 23.92 53.65 18.10
C ARG A 116 23.67 53.57 19.61
N PHE A 117 22.87 52.62 20.06
CA PHE A 117 22.69 52.35 21.47
C PHE A 117 23.92 51.66 22.07
N LEU A 118 24.49 50.71 21.32
CA LEU A 118 25.70 49.97 21.70
C LEU A 118 26.96 50.83 21.57
N ASP A 119 27.01 51.75 20.60
CA ASP A 119 28.12 52.67 20.38
C ASP A 119 28.15 53.72 21.51
N VAL A 120 28.90 53.40 22.57
CA VAL A 120 28.90 54.19 23.78
C VAL A 120 29.67 55.48 23.56
N ASN A 121 30.76 55.39 22.81
CA ASN A 121 31.76 56.43 22.61
C ASN A 121 31.45 57.37 21.41
N ARG A 122 30.53 56.98 20.51
CA ARG A 122 30.05 57.69 19.32
C ARG A 122 31.09 57.86 18.22
N ASP A 123 31.90 56.84 17.99
CA ASP A 123 32.87 56.81 16.91
C ASP A 123 32.35 56.11 15.64
N ASP A 124 31.05 55.80 15.59
CA ASP A 124 30.36 55.06 14.53
C ASP A 124 30.91 53.63 14.34
N GLN A 125 31.55 53.09 15.37
CA GLN A 125 32.10 51.75 15.45
C GLN A 125 31.66 51.11 16.78
N LEU A 126 31.57 49.77 16.82
CA LEU A 126 31.40 49.05 18.08
C LEU A 126 32.67 48.32 18.41
N ASP A 127 33.29 48.62 19.54
CA ASP A 127 34.35 47.78 20.08
C ASP A 127 33.79 46.52 20.78
N LEU A 128 34.67 45.57 21.07
CA LEU A 128 34.27 44.30 21.67
C LEU A 128 33.54 44.46 23.02
N ASN A 129 33.92 45.46 23.82
CA ASN A 129 33.29 45.71 25.11
C ASN A 129 31.91 46.36 24.93
N GLU A 130 31.80 47.33 24.04
CA GLU A 130 30.54 47.98 23.67
C GLU A 130 29.50 46.95 23.19
N PHE A 131 29.92 46.01 22.36
CA PHE A 131 29.07 44.92 21.89
C PHE A 131 28.74 43.91 23.01
N THR A 132 29.74 43.47 23.78
CA THR A 132 29.56 42.44 24.83
C THR A 132 28.69 42.92 25.98
N ASP A 133 28.86 44.17 26.42
CA ASP A 133 28.14 44.74 27.55
C ASP A 133 26.74 45.23 27.17
N GLY A 134 26.54 45.59 25.90
CA GLY A 134 25.32 46.23 25.44
C GLY A 134 24.26 45.30 24.86
N VAL A 135 24.61 44.09 24.38
CA VAL A 135 23.64 43.15 23.79
C VAL A 135 22.93 42.32 24.87
N PRO A 136 21.63 42.52 25.12
CA PRO A 136 20.91 41.78 26.14
C PRO A 136 20.62 40.33 25.70
N ASN A 137 20.69 39.39 26.64
CA ASN A 137 20.37 37.95 26.48
C ASN A 137 21.43 37.07 25.80
N LEU A 138 22.63 37.58 25.52
CA LEU A 138 23.80 36.76 25.14
C LEU A 138 24.76 36.60 26.32
N THR A 139 25.45 35.47 26.40
CA THR A 139 26.58 35.31 27.33
C THR A 139 27.81 36.05 26.81
N SER A 140 28.73 36.42 27.71
CA SER A 140 29.98 37.11 27.33
C SER A 140 30.82 36.30 26.32
N GLU A 141 30.74 34.98 26.35
CA GLU A 141 31.44 34.10 25.42
C GLU A 141 30.79 34.06 24.03
N GLN A 142 29.44 34.03 23.98
CA GLN A 142 28.67 34.15 22.74
C GLN A 142 28.90 35.51 22.07
N SER A 143 28.84 36.62 22.82
CA SER A 143 29.06 37.95 22.26
C SER A 143 30.47 38.12 21.67
N LYS A 144 31.51 37.53 22.30
CA LYS A 144 32.88 37.55 21.77
C LYS A 144 33.05 36.77 20.48
N THR A 145 32.42 35.60 20.41
CA THR A 145 32.43 34.74 19.23
C THR A 145 31.75 35.44 18.07
N LEU A 146 30.55 35.96 18.32
CA LEU A 146 29.73 36.67 17.35
C LEU A 146 30.40 37.96 16.84
N PHE A 147 31.03 38.72 17.74
CA PHE A 147 31.82 39.92 17.38
C PHE A 147 32.98 39.56 16.44
N SER A 148 33.80 38.58 16.83
CA SER A 148 35.00 38.20 16.08
C SER A 148 34.68 37.67 14.68
N LYS A 149 33.50 37.08 14.49
CA LYS A 149 33.07 36.57 13.18
C LYS A 149 32.52 37.66 12.26
N HIS A 150 31.83 38.65 12.81
CA HIS A 150 31.20 39.71 12.02
C HIS A 150 32.09 40.93 11.81
N ASP A 151 33.25 40.98 12.47
CA ASP A 151 34.37 41.86 12.15
C ASP A 151 35.06 41.33 10.87
N LEU A 152 34.46 41.62 9.72
CA LEU A 152 34.81 40.98 8.44
C LEU A 152 36.19 41.39 7.94
N ASP A 153 36.62 42.60 8.28
CA ASP A 153 37.94 43.12 7.95
C ASP A 153 38.97 42.94 9.08
N GLN A 154 38.58 42.30 10.19
CA GLN A 154 39.41 41.96 11.35
C GLN A 154 40.06 43.20 11.99
N ASN A 155 39.38 44.34 11.92
CA ASN A 155 39.87 45.61 12.44
C ASN A 155 39.60 45.79 13.95
N GLN A 156 38.95 44.81 14.59
CA GLN A 156 38.52 44.77 15.99
C GLN A 156 37.33 45.68 16.30
N PHE A 157 36.58 46.09 15.29
CA PHE A 157 35.39 46.92 15.40
C PHE A 157 34.29 46.37 14.48
N LEU A 158 33.03 46.56 14.88
CA LEU A 158 31.90 46.35 13.97
C LEU A 158 31.41 47.70 13.47
N ILE A 159 31.35 47.88 12.15
CA ILE A 159 30.62 49.01 11.55
C ILE A 159 29.15 48.67 11.37
N LEU A 160 28.31 49.68 11.11
CA LEU A 160 26.86 49.50 10.95
C LEU A 160 26.48 48.40 9.94
N THR A 161 27.21 48.30 8.83
CA THR A 161 26.98 47.31 7.76
C THR A 161 27.33 45.88 8.17
N GLU A 162 28.23 45.72 9.14
CA GLU A 162 28.57 44.41 9.70
C GLU A 162 27.57 44.03 10.78
N PHE A 163 27.24 44.98 11.66
CA PHE A 163 26.22 44.80 12.68
C PHE A 163 24.83 44.51 12.11
N SER A 164 24.47 45.11 10.96
CA SER A 164 23.19 44.90 10.28
C SER A 164 23.01 43.49 9.72
N LYS A 165 24.06 42.66 9.72
CA LYS A 165 24.05 41.26 9.28
C LYS A 165 23.93 40.26 10.43
N ILE A 166 24.02 40.72 11.68
CA ILE A 166 24.00 39.84 12.86
C ILE A 166 22.57 39.43 13.20
N THR A 167 22.13 38.32 12.62
CA THR A 167 20.75 37.80 12.72
C THR A 167 20.36 37.37 14.13
N SER A 168 21.33 36.93 14.93
CA SER A 168 21.12 36.56 16.34
C SER A 168 20.90 37.76 17.30
N VAL A 169 21.22 38.99 16.87
CA VAL A 169 21.06 40.22 17.67
C VAL A 169 19.91 41.09 17.16
N LEU A 170 19.66 41.07 15.85
CA LEU A 170 18.64 41.89 15.19
C LEU A 170 17.43 41.05 14.79
N PRO A 171 16.20 41.48 15.15
CA PRO A 171 14.99 40.89 14.58
C PRO A 171 15.03 40.92 13.05
N VAL A 172 14.56 39.86 12.38
CA VAL A 172 14.65 39.70 10.90
C VAL A 172 14.07 40.88 10.10
N ASN A 173 13.07 41.59 10.63
CA ASN A 173 12.52 42.78 10.00
C ASN A 173 13.42 44.03 10.11
N GLN A 174 14.57 43.90 10.77
CA GLN A 174 15.59 44.93 10.98
C GLN A 174 16.91 44.59 10.31
N LEU A 175 17.09 43.43 9.67
CA LEU A 175 18.29 43.15 8.89
C LEU A 175 18.33 44.02 7.63
N ASP A 176 19.52 44.30 7.10
CA ASP A 176 19.64 44.75 5.71
C ASP A 176 18.96 43.73 4.80
N ARG A 177 18.44 44.19 3.64
CA ARG A 177 17.61 43.35 2.76
C ARG A 177 18.32 42.03 2.46
N ILE A 178 17.81 40.94 3.04
CA ILE A 178 18.31 39.60 2.75
C ILE A 178 18.06 39.35 1.26
N VAL A 179 19.15 39.16 0.53
CA VAL A 179 19.10 38.83 -0.88
C VAL A 179 18.68 37.37 -0.99
N ASP A 180 17.54 37.13 -1.62
CA ASP A 180 17.09 35.76 -1.92
C ASP A 180 17.87 35.26 -3.15
N PRO A 181 18.73 34.25 -3.01
CA PRO A 181 19.57 33.81 -4.11
C PRO A 181 18.76 33.14 -5.24
N ILE A 182 17.55 32.63 -4.96
CA ILE A 182 16.65 32.12 -6.00
C ILE A 182 16.14 33.27 -6.87
N ASN A 183 15.87 34.43 -6.28
CA ASN A 183 15.52 35.64 -7.04
C ASN A 183 16.68 36.08 -7.95
N GLU A 184 17.93 36.03 -7.49
CA GLU A 184 19.09 36.37 -8.33
C GLU A 184 19.24 35.39 -9.50
N MET A 185 19.05 34.10 -9.25
CA MET A 185 19.07 33.06 -10.28
C MET A 185 18.01 33.34 -11.36
N VAL A 186 16.78 33.66 -10.94
CA VAL A 186 15.68 34.01 -11.85
C VAL A 186 15.98 35.27 -12.65
N HIS A 187 16.47 36.34 -12.01
CA HIS A 187 16.84 37.57 -12.73
C HIS A 187 17.94 37.32 -13.77
N SER A 188 18.95 36.51 -13.44
CA SER A 188 20.02 36.14 -14.37
C SER A 188 19.46 35.42 -15.60
N ILE A 189 18.54 34.47 -15.39
CA ILE A 189 17.86 33.74 -16.47
C ILE A 189 16.99 34.68 -17.32
N GLN A 190 16.18 35.53 -16.69
CA GLN A 190 15.33 36.49 -17.39
C GLN A 190 16.16 37.47 -18.23
N ASN A 191 17.26 38.00 -17.70
CA ASN A 191 18.18 38.86 -18.45
C ASN A 191 18.78 38.15 -19.68
N ARG A 192 19.09 36.86 -19.59
CA ARG A 192 19.59 36.05 -20.71
C ARG A 192 18.52 35.84 -21.79
N ILE A 193 17.27 35.62 -21.38
CA ILE A 193 16.10 35.53 -22.25
C ILE A 193 15.89 36.86 -22.98
N GLU A 194 15.86 37.97 -22.24
CA GLU A 194 15.71 39.32 -22.80
C GLU A 194 16.79 39.66 -23.82
N GLY A 195 18.06 39.40 -23.48
CA GLY A 195 19.19 39.63 -24.39
C GLY A 195 19.14 38.78 -25.65
N SER A 196 18.37 37.69 -25.66
CA SER A 196 18.18 36.81 -26.82
C SER A 196 16.88 37.06 -27.58
N TRP A 197 15.94 37.82 -27.02
CA TRP A 197 14.56 37.95 -27.51
C TRP A 197 14.48 38.37 -28.97
N ASN A 198 15.17 39.45 -29.34
CA ASN A 198 15.18 39.98 -30.71
C ASN A 198 15.74 39.00 -31.77
N ARG A 199 16.44 37.94 -31.34
CA ARG A 199 16.93 36.89 -32.26
C ARG A 199 15.90 35.78 -32.45
N TRP A 200 14.97 35.63 -31.52
CA TRP A 200 13.94 34.60 -31.53
C TRP A 200 12.67 35.07 -32.22
N ASP A 201 12.35 36.35 -32.05
CA ASP A 201 11.27 37.07 -32.73
C ASP A 201 11.70 37.43 -34.16
N GLU A 202 11.43 36.53 -35.13
CA GLU A 202 11.92 36.66 -36.52
C GLU A 202 11.21 37.81 -37.25
N ASP A 203 9.94 38.03 -36.96
CA ASP A 203 9.11 39.06 -37.62
C ASP A 203 9.02 40.39 -36.86
N SER A 204 9.65 40.48 -35.68
CA SER A 204 9.76 41.68 -34.84
C SER A 204 8.41 42.20 -34.33
N ASP A 205 7.45 41.31 -34.07
CA ASP A 205 6.14 41.64 -33.53
C ASP A 205 6.10 41.74 -31.98
N ASN A 206 7.25 41.51 -31.33
CA ASN A 206 7.47 41.43 -29.88
C ASN A 206 6.80 40.22 -29.20
N ARG A 207 6.48 39.18 -29.96
CA ARG A 207 5.91 37.93 -29.47
C ARG A 207 6.59 36.76 -30.18
N LEU A 208 6.39 35.56 -29.67
CA LEU A 208 6.85 34.33 -30.32
C LEU A 208 5.63 33.51 -30.69
N ASN A 209 5.44 33.27 -31.98
CA ASN A 209 4.51 32.23 -32.42
C ASN A 209 5.09 30.82 -32.16
N GLN A 210 4.30 29.77 -32.37
CA GLN A 210 4.74 28.39 -32.09
C GLN A 210 6.02 27.98 -32.87
N LYS A 211 6.21 28.48 -34.10
CA LYS A 211 7.38 28.16 -34.93
C LYS A 211 8.63 28.84 -34.35
N GLU A 212 8.53 30.13 -34.05
CA GLU A 212 9.60 30.92 -33.43
C GLU A 212 9.97 30.39 -32.06
N TRP A 213 8.99 30.00 -31.24
CA TRP A 213 9.23 29.38 -29.94
C TRP A 213 10.03 28.07 -30.07
N ILE A 214 9.71 27.19 -31.03
CA ILE A 214 10.51 25.98 -31.28
C ILE A 214 11.93 26.34 -31.78
N GLN A 215 12.04 27.29 -32.70
CA GLN A 215 13.31 27.70 -33.29
C GLN A 215 14.23 28.44 -32.31
N SER A 216 13.65 29.14 -31.32
CA SER A 216 14.38 29.90 -30.30
C SER A 216 15.33 29.03 -29.48
N GLN A 217 15.07 27.71 -29.42
CA GLN A 217 15.73 26.79 -28.52
C GLN A 217 15.59 27.20 -27.04
N LEU A 218 14.60 28.03 -26.69
CA LEU A 218 14.32 28.51 -25.33
C LEU A 218 14.23 27.35 -24.34
N ILE A 219 13.47 26.31 -24.70
CA ILE A 219 13.34 25.08 -23.90
C ILE A 219 14.66 24.31 -23.79
N ASN A 220 15.52 24.36 -24.80
CA ASN A 220 16.83 23.70 -24.74
C ASN A 220 17.82 24.49 -23.90
N SER A 221 17.62 25.80 -23.74
CA SER A 221 18.39 26.66 -22.83
C SER A 221 17.91 26.60 -21.37
N LEU A 222 16.74 26.02 -21.14
CA LEU A 222 16.10 25.77 -19.85
C LEU A 222 15.69 24.31 -19.78
N THR A 223 16.69 23.43 -19.72
CA THR A 223 16.55 21.98 -19.87
C THR A 223 15.49 21.35 -18.97
N GLU A 224 15.25 21.97 -17.82
CA GLU A 224 14.31 21.57 -16.78
C GLU A 224 12.85 21.75 -17.24
N LEU A 225 12.60 22.68 -18.17
CA LEU A 225 11.28 23.02 -18.69
C LEU A 225 10.91 22.24 -19.96
N LYS A 226 11.70 21.25 -20.38
CA LYS A 226 11.38 20.37 -21.53
C LYS A 226 10.05 19.65 -21.45
N LYS A 227 9.50 19.49 -20.24
CA LYS A 227 8.20 18.86 -20.01
C LYS A 227 7.01 19.82 -20.23
N THR A 228 7.27 21.11 -20.37
CA THR A 228 6.24 22.12 -20.66
C THR A 228 5.91 22.18 -22.15
N SER A 229 4.67 22.52 -22.46
CA SER A 229 4.13 22.69 -23.81
C SER A 229 4.00 24.17 -24.15
N PHE A 230 3.93 24.54 -25.44
CA PHE A 230 3.70 25.93 -25.85
C PHE A 230 2.50 26.57 -25.13
N ASN A 231 1.43 25.80 -24.89
CA ASN A 231 0.23 26.27 -24.18
C ASN A 231 0.47 26.64 -22.72
N ASP A 232 1.54 26.15 -22.09
CA ASP A 232 1.93 26.57 -20.74
C ASP A 232 2.58 27.96 -20.77
N TRP A 233 3.24 28.31 -21.88
CA TRP A 233 3.90 29.61 -22.09
C TRP A 233 2.93 30.66 -22.66
N ASP A 234 1.95 30.25 -23.49
CA ASP A 234 0.83 31.09 -23.96
C ASP A 234 -0.29 31.14 -22.92
N ARG A 235 -0.14 32.08 -21.98
CA ARG A 235 -0.97 32.16 -20.77
C ARG A 235 -2.34 32.76 -21.07
N ASN A 236 -2.40 33.72 -21.97
CA ASN A 236 -3.63 34.38 -22.37
C ASN A 236 -4.40 33.62 -23.47
N LYS A 237 -3.80 32.57 -24.04
CA LYS A 237 -4.33 31.71 -25.11
C LYS A 237 -4.57 32.45 -26.43
N ASP A 238 -3.75 33.46 -26.71
CA ASP A 238 -3.81 34.24 -27.95
C ASP A 238 -2.98 33.63 -29.10
N GLN A 239 -2.37 32.45 -28.86
CA GLN A 239 -1.49 31.70 -29.77
C GLN A 239 -0.07 32.27 -29.92
N TYR A 240 0.30 33.21 -29.06
CA TYR A 240 1.64 33.79 -29.01
C TYR A 240 2.19 33.76 -27.59
N CYS A 241 3.51 33.78 -27.45
CA CYS A 241 4.18 33.97 -26.18
C CYS A 241 4.85 35.34 -26.17
N SER A 242 4.35 36.25 -25.33
CA SER A 242 5.01 37.53 -25.10
C SER A 242 6.16 37.41 -24.09
N LEU A 243 7.11 38.34 -24.13
CA LEU A 243 8.22 38.39 -23.17
C LEU A 243 7.74 38.41 -21.70
N PRO A 244 6.69 39.18 -21.33
CA PRO A 244 6.11 39.10 -19.99
C PRO A 244 5.61 37.71 -19.59
N GLU A 245 4.94 36.98 -20.48
CA GLU A 245 4.44 35.63 -20.18
C GLU A 245 5.58 34.63 -19.99
N VAL A 246 6.64 34.74 -20.80
CA VAL A 246 7.85 33.94 -20.66
C VAL A 246 8.53 34.21 -19.30
N LYS A 247 8.64 35.46 -18.88
CA LYS A 247 9.18 35.81 -17.56
C LYS A 247 8.30 35.29 -16.42
N GLU A 248 6.99 35.42 -16.56
CA GLU A 248 6.02 34.92 -15.57
C GLU A 248 6.12 33.39 -15.42
N LEU A 249 6.29 32.63 -16.51
CA LEU A 249 6.48 31.20 -16.41
C LEU A 249 7.79 30.83 -15.72
N VAL A 250 8.88 31.59 -15.96
CA VAL A 250 10.14 31.41 -15.22
C VAL A 250 9.94 31.70 -13.73
N ASP A 251 9.22 32.77 -13.38
CA ASP A 251 8.84 33.07 -11.98
C ASP A 251 8.06 31.90 -11.36
N ILE A 252 7.11 31.31 -12.09
CA ILE A 252 6.31 30.15 -11.65
C ILE A 252 7.19 28.91 -11.44
N ALA A 253 8.10 28.64 -12.37
CA ALA A 253 8.96 27.47 -12.35
C ALA A 253 9.98 27.47 -11.21
N TYR A 254 10.43 28.65 -10.78
CA TYR A 254 11.33 28.81 -9.63
C TYR A 254 10.59 29.09 -8.32
N GLY A 255 9.25 29.11 -8.34
CA GLY A 255 8.44 29.38 -7.15
C GLY A 255 8.58 30.81 -6.64
N ILE A 256 8.80 31.78 -7.52
CA ILE A 256 8.67 33.22 -7.23
C ILE A 256 7.18 33.60 -7.19
N ARG A 257 6.39 33.00 -8.08
CA ARG A 257 4.94 33.20 -8.20
C ARG A 257 4.19 31.89 -8.28
N ASP A 258 2.92 31.91 -7.91
CA ASP A 258 2.00 30.82 -8.18
C ASP A 258 1.48 30.88 -9.63
N LYS A 259 0.75 29.83 -10.03
CA LYS A 259 0.12 29.73 -11.36
C LYS A 259 -0.87 30.84 -11.69
N ASN A 260 -1.24 31.70 -10.75
CA ASN A 260 -2.17 32.82 -10.90
C ASN A 260 -1.42 34.18 -10.86
N GLY A 261 -0.09 34.17 -10.79
CA GLY A 261 0.77 35.36 -10.75
C GLY A 261 0.95 35.98 -9.36
N GLN A 262 0.41 35.38 -8.30
CA GLN A 262 0.58 35.84 -6.92
C GLN A 262 1.97 35.50 -6.40
N LEU A 263 2.60 36.41 -5.66
CA LEU A 263 3.96 36.21 -5.16
C LEU A 263 4.00 35.08 -4.12
N LEU A 264 4.98 34.19 -4.22
CA LEU A 264 5.27 33.16 -3.22
C LEU A 264 6.46 33.55 -2.35
N ARG A 265 7.33 34.42 -2.87
CA ARG A 265 8.46 35.01 -2.16
C ARG A 265 8.21 36.49 -1.94
N LEU A 266 8.25 36.91 -0.69
CA LEU A 266 8.05 38.27 -0.22
C LEU A 266 9.41 38.91 0.12
N ASP A 267 9.40 40.15 0.59
CA ASP A 267 10.61 40.85 1.01
C ASP A 267 11.37 40.09 2.11
N ASN A 268 12.70 40.26 2.15
CA ASN A 268 13.62 39.60 3.08
C ASN A 268 13.57 38.06 3.02
N ALA A 269 13.44 37.50 1.82
CA ALA A 269 13.40 36.06 1.55
C ALA A 269 12.26 35.31 2.27
N VAL A 270 11.26 36.02 2.80
CA VAL A 270 10.10 35.38 3.44
C VAL A 270 9.32 34.60 2.38
N THR A 271 9.13 33.31 2.62
CA THR A 271 8.47 32.41 1.67
C THR A 271 7.12 31.96 2.21
N VAL A 272 6.07 32.13 1.41
CA VAL A 272 4.71 31.69 1.77
C VAL A 272 4.67 30.16 1.80
N ASN A 273 4.06 29.57 2.82
CA ASN A 273 3.89 28.11 2.90
C ASN A 273 2.77 27.64 1.96
N LEU A 274 3.03 27.71 0.65
CA LEU A 274 2.08 27.31 -0.40
C LEU A 274 1.60 25.87 -0.21
N ARG A 275 2.49 24.97 0.20
CA ARG A 275 2.15 23.58 0.52
C ARG A 275 0.99 23.51 1.50
N TRP A 276 1.04 24.30 2.58
CA TRP A 276 0.00 24.28 3.59
C TRP A 276 -1.34 24.71 3.01
N PHE A 277 -1.36 25.78 2.22
CA PHE A 277 -2.57 26.24 1.54
C PHE A 277 -3.18 25.14 0.66
N ILE A 278 -2.39 24.54 -0.23
CA ILE A 278 -2.85 23.50 -1.17
C ILE A 278 -3.34 22.24 -0.44
N VAL A 279 -2.68 21.82 0.63
CA VAL A 279 -3.07 20.63 1.40
C VAL A 279 -4.38 20.85 2.17
N LYS A 280 -4.69 22.09 2.54
CA LYS A 280 -5.90 22.43 3.29
C LYS A 280 -7.11 22.72 2.42
N ASP A 281 -6.88 23.29 1.24
CA ASP A 281 -7.89 23.49 0.19
C ASP A 281 -8.36 22.13 -0.36
N SER A 282 -9.29 21.50 0.35
CA SER A 282 -9.66 20.10 0.15
C SER A 282 -10.58 19.92 -1.04
N ASP A 283 -11.38 20.93 -1.35
CA ASP A 283 -12.25 20.97 -2.52
C ASP A 283 -11.59 21.65 -3.74
N GLN A 284 -10.35 22.14 -3.58
CA GLN A 284 -9.50 22.72 -4.63
C GLN A 284 -10.12 23.97 -5.27
N ASN A 285 -10.91 24.71 -4.49
CA ASN A 285 -11.61 25.90 -4.96
C ASN A 285 -10.75 27.19 -4.87
N GLN A 286 -9.50 27.08 -4.39
CA GLN A 286 -8.52 28.16 -4.20
C GLN A 286 -8.89 29.15 -3.09
N LEU A 287 -9.79 28.76 -2.19
CA LEU A 287 -10.17 29.48 -0.98
C LEU A 287 -10.08 28.52 0.20
N LEU A 288 -9.77 29.04 1.38
CA LEU A 288 -9.79 28.25 2.61
C LEU A 288 -11.00 28.63 3.45
N SER A 289 -11.98 27.74 3.54
CA SER A 289 -13.04 27.90 4.53
C SER A 289 -12.48 27.78 5.96
N LEU A 290 -13.18 28.34 6.95
CA LEU A 290 -12.80 28.20 8.37
C LEU A 290 -12.65 26.72 8.78
N LYS A 291 -13.45 25.83 8.20
CA LYS A 291 -13.39 24.39 8.48
C LYS A 291 -12.10 23.77 7.94
N GLU A 292 -11.68 24.16 6.73
CA GLU A 292 -10.43 23.70 6.12
C GLU A 292 -9.22 24.26 6.87
N TYR A 293 -9.26 25.54 7.21
CA TYR A 293 -8.22 26.21 7.97
C TYR A 293 -7.96 25.56 9.33
N THR A 294 -9.01 25.14 10.04
CA THR A 294 -8.91 24.58 11.42
C THR A 294 -8.70 23.06 11.47
N GLN A 295 -8.69 22.37 10.33
CA GLN A 295 -8.52 20.91 10.30
C GLN A 295 -7.13 20.45 10.77
N ALA A 296 -7.09 19.34 11.52
CA ALA A 296 -5.87 18.63 11.95
C ALA A 296 -4.93 19.41 12.90
N GLY A 297 -5.49 20.04 13.95
CA GLY A 297 -4.71 20.48 15.12
C GLY A 297 -4.74 21.98 15.44
N PHE A 298 -5.43 22.80 14.66
CA PHE A 298 -5.52 24.26 14.82
C PHE A 298 -6.97 24.71 15.06
N ASP A 299 -7.57 24.22 16.16
CA ASP A 299 -8.93 24.60 16.59
C ASP A 299 -8.89 25.39 17.90
N SER A 300 -7.92 26.28 18.04
CA SER A 300 -7.83 27.17 19.19
C SER A 300 -8.59 28.48 18.95
N ASN A 301 -9.06 29.13 20.03
CA ASN A 301 -9.72 30.44 19.92
C ASN A 301 -8.84 31.51 19.23
N SER A 302 -7.50 31.37 19.32
CA SER A 302 -6.55 32.21 18.59
C SER A 302 -6.62 31.98 17.08
N ASP A 303 -6.75 30.74 16.61
CA ASP A 303 -6.80 30.41 15.17
C ASP A 303 -8.06 30.97 14.52
N HIS A 304 -9.20 30.84 15.20
CA HIS A 304 -10.47 31.45 14.76
C HIS A 304 -10.40 32.98 14.71
N THR A 305 -9.65 33.59 15.63
CA THR A 305 -9.47 35.06 15.65
C THR A 305 -8.57 35.52 14.53
N GLN A 306 -7.49 34.79 14.25
CA GLN A 306 -6.59 35.07 13.13
C GLN A 306 -7.28 34.90 11.78
N PHE A 307 -8.08 33.84 11.61
CA PHE A 307 -8.90 33.66 10.43
C PHE A 307 -9.78 34.89 10.17
N ARG A 308 -10.56 35.32 11.16
CA ARG A 308 -11.42 36.51 11.05
C ARG A 308 -10.66 37.82 10.85
N GLN A 309 -9.39 37.90 11.24
CA GLN A 309 -8.55 39.08 11.01
C GLN A 309 -7.96 39.09 9.61
N ALA A 310 -7.71 37.91 9.03
CA ALA A 310 -7.19 37.76 7.68
C ALA A 310 -8.30 37.79 6.62
N ASP A 311 -9.52 37.38 6.94
CA ASP A 311 -10.73 37.50 6.12
C ASP A 311 -11.15 38.98 6.08
N VAL A 312 -10.53 39.75 5.18
CA VAL A 312 -10.65 41.22 5.12
C VAL A 312 -11.98 41.61 4.50
N ASP A 313 -12.46 40.85 3.50
CA ASP A 313 -13.73 41.12 2.82
C ASP A 313 -14.94 40.45 3.49
N GLN A 314 -14.71 39.59 4.49
CA GLN A 314 -15.71 38.94 5.32
C GLN A 314 -16.63 37.99 4.55
N ASP A 315 -16.11 37.37 3.48
CA ASP A 315 -16.85 36.39 2.69
C ASP A 315 -16.93 35.00 3.35
N GLY A 316 -16.20 34.80 4.46
CA GLY A 316 -16.19 33.57 5.24
C GLY A 316 -15.16 32.54 4.77
N ALA A 317 -14.28 32.90 3.84
CA ALA A 317 -13.14 32.13 3.37
C ALA A 317 -11.88 33.00 3.34
N LEU A 318 -10.70 32.38 3.24
CA LEU A 318 -9.46 33.11 2.98
C LEU A 318 -9.05 32.88 1.53
N SER A 319 -8.98 33.95 0.75
CA SER A 319 -8.23 33.95 -0.50
C SER A 319 -6.73 33.75 -0.24
N PHE A 320 -5.96 33.33 -1.26
CA PHE A 320 -4.52 33.21 -1.12
C PHE A 320 -3.86 34.52 -0.67
N LYS A 321 -4.33 35.66 -1.18
CA LYS A 321 -3.84 36.99 -0.81
C LYS A 321 -4.07 37.31 0.67
N GLU A 322 -5.20 36.91 1.22
CA GLU A 322 -5.50 37.06 2.64
C GLU A 322 -4.67 36.11 3.50
N PHE A 323 -4.52 34.87 3.04
CA PHE A 323 -3.65 33.89 3.68
C PHE A 323 -2.19 34.37 3.82
N GLN A 324 -1.65 35.07 2.82
CA GLN A 324 -0.30 35.66 2.88
C GLN A 324 -0.10 36.68 4.02
N THR A 325 -1.19 37.25 4.56
CA THR A 325 -1.10 38.20 5.68
C THR A 325 -0.89 37.49 7.03
N LEU A 326 -1.11 36.18 7.08
CA LEU A 326 -0.95 35.37 8.29
C LEU A 326 0.52 35.07 8.56
N LYS A 327 1.13 35.82 9.48
CA LYS A 327 2.55 35.68 9.85
C LYS A 327 2.99 34.26 10.24
N TYR A 328 2.10 33.46 10.83
CA TYR A 328 2.42 32.09 11.25
C TYR A 328 2.56 31.09 10.10
N HIS A 329 2.02 31.43 8.92
CA HIS A 329 2.05 30.57 7.73
C HIS A 329 3.06 31.04 6.68
N ASN A 330 3.80 32.11 6.96
CA ASN A 330 4.96 32.51 6.19
C ASN A 330 6.22 32.00 6.89
N LEU A 331 7.08 31.34 6.14
CA LEU A 331 8.40 30.95 6.64
C LEU A 331 9.35 32.13 6.49
N SER A 332 9.98 32.54 7.58
CA SER A 332 11.13 33.44 7.56
C SER A 332 12.39 32.58 7.62
N PRO A 333 13.11 32.35 6.50
CA PRO A 333 14.28 31.48 6.50
C PRO A 333 15.36 31.93 7.49
N ALA A 334 15.58 33.24 7.63
CA ALA A 334 16.51 33.77 8.63
C ALA A 334 16.09 33.40 10.06
N SER A 335 14.80 33.51 10.40
CA SER A 335 14.33 33.08 11.73
C SER A 335 14.42 31.56 11.94
N VAL A 336 14.41 30.78 10.87
CA VAL A 336 14.65 29.33 10.95
C VAL A 336 16.13 29.05 11.15
N PHE A 337 16.99 29.76 10.42
CA PHE A 337 18.44 29.72 10.54
C PHE A 337 18.87 30.04 11.97
N ASP A 338 18.46 31.18 12.52
CA ASP A 338 18.77 31.61 13.89
C ASP A 338 18.28 30.64 14.97
N ARG A 339 17.21 29.89 14.67
CA ARG A 339 16.70 28.86 15.59
C ARG A 339 17.53 27.59 15.54
N PHE A 340 18.13 27.30 14.38
CA PHE A 340 18.97 26.12 14.19
C PHE A 340 20.39 26.38 14.69
N ASP A 341 20.91 27.59 14.46
CA ASP A 341 22.20 28.08 14.93
C ASP A 341 22.17 28.24 16.46
N THR A 342 22.45 27.17 17.18
CA THR A 342 22.35 27.12 18.64
C THR A 342 23.60 27.62 19.33
N ASN A 343 24.75 27.48 18.67
CA ASN A 343 26.02 27.98 19.16
C ASN A 343 26.21 29.48 18.83
N LEU A 344 25.35 30.04 17.97
CA LEU A 344 25.34 31.43 17.50
C LEU A 344 26.62 31.78 16.74
N ASP A 345 27.19 30.81 16.05
CA ASP A 345 28.36 31.01 15.23
C ASP A 345 27.98 31.54 13.85
N GLY A 346 26.71 31.65 13.45
CA GLY A 346 26.30 32.21 12.16
C GLY A 346 26.48 31.25 10.97
N GLU A 347 26.79 30.00 11.24
CA GLU A 347 26.78 28.86 10.32
C GLU A 347 25.86 27.78 10.91
N LEU A 348 25.50 26.77 10.11
CA LEU A 348 24.72 25.63 10.59
C LEU A 348 25.47 24.34 10.34
N ASP A 349 25.78 23.60 11.40
CA ASP A 349 26.28 22.23 11.26
C ASP A 349 25.14 21.19 11.14
N SER A 350 25.49 19.95 10.84
CA SER A 350 24.52 18.87 10.65
C SER A 350 23.75 18.51 11.94
N ASP A 351 24.41 18.64 13.10
CA ASP A 351 23.83 18.31 14.40
C ASP A 351 22.82 19.39 14.82
N GLU A 352 23.15 20.66 14.61
CA GLU A 352 22.29 21.81 14.87
C GLU A 352 20.95 21.73 14.12
N ILE A 353 21.01 21.41 12.83
CA ILE A 353 19.81 21.20 12.02
C ILE A 353 19.06 19.95 12.51
N THR A 354 19.76 18.84 12.75
CA THR A 354 19.14 17.57 13.18
C THR A 354 18.44 17.69 14.54
N LEU A 355 19.00 18.45 15.47
CA LEU A 355 18.43 18.65 16.81
C LEU A 355 17.15 19.48 16.73
N ASN A 356 17.15 20.57 15.97
CA ASN A 356 16.10 21.58 15.97
C ASN A 356 15.04 21.41 14.87
N ALA A 357 15.31 20.58 13.85
CA ALA A 357 14.33 20.26 12.81
C ALA A 357 13.15 19.44 13.35
N GLY A 358 11.96 19.60 12.76
CA GLY A 358 10.80 18.77 13.09
C GLY A 358 11.04 17.30 12.74
N SER A 359 10.34 16.35 13.39
CA SER A 359 10.61 14.91 13.26
C SER A 359 10.67 14.40 11.81
N TRP A 360 9.83 14.94 10.92
CA TRP A 360 9.83 14.58 9.50
C TRP A 360 10.94 15.25 8.68
N GLN A 361 11.50 16.37 9.17
CA GLN A 361 12.63 17.07 8.53
C GLN A 361 13.96 16.39 8.87
N LYS A 362 14.09 15.79 10.07
CA LYS A 362 15.34 15.16 10.53
C LYS A 362 15.89 14.11 9.57
N GLN A 363 15.01 13.31 8.95
CA GLN A 363 15.41 12.29 7.98
C GLN A 363 16.06 12.86 6.70
N LEU A 364 15.84 14.15 6.42
CA LEU A 364 16.31 14.84 5.21
C LEU A 364 17.67 15.50 5.42
N VAL A 365 18.02 15.80 6.68
CA VAL A 365 19.24 16.55 7.03
C VAL A 365 20.49 15.86 6.48
N LYS A 366 20.54 14.53 6.57
CA LYS A 366 21.68 13.74 6.04
C LYS A 366 21.92 13.87 4.53
N TYR A 367 20.89 14.27 3.76
CA TYR A 367 20.98 14.47 2.30
C TYR A 367 21.13 15.93 1.93
N ILE A 368 20.48 16.83 2.70
CA ILE A 368 20.57 18.27 2.48
C ILE A 368 21.98 18.76 2.74
N PHE A 369 22.63 18.25 3.78
CA PHE A 369 23.93 18.77 4.18
C PHE A 369 24.99 18.61 3.09
N PRO A 370 25.25 17.41 2.53
CA PRO A 370 26.26 17.24 1.49
C PRO A 370 25.92 17.96 0.18
N GLY A 371 24.63 18.10 -0.14
CA GLY A 371 24.20 18.68 -1.41
C GLY A 371 24.21 20.21 -1.47
N PHE A 372 24.22 20.88 -0.31
CA PHE A 372 24.10 22.34 -0.24
C PHE A 372 25.28 23.03 0.46
N ASP A 373 26.22 22.28 1.03
CA ASP A 373 27.53 22.76 1.49
C ASP A 373 28.46 22.93 0.27
N THR A 374 28.32 24.07 -0.40
CA THR A 374 28.93 24.29 -1.72
C THR A 374 30.43 24.56 -1.66
N ASP A 375 30.91 25.09 -0.54
CA ASP A 375 32.33 25.33 -0.30
C ASP A 375 33.02 24.18 0.46
N ASN A 376 32.26 23.15 0.85
CA ASN A 376 32.71 21.95 1.57
C ASN A 376 33.36 22.28 2.92
N ASN A 377 32.91 23.34 3.59
CA ASN A 377 33.45 23.75 4.89
C ASN A 377 32.83 22.97 6.06
N HIS A 378 31.92 22.03 5.77
CA HIS A 378 31.15 21.25 6.75
C HIS A 378 30.23 22.11 7.62
N SER A 379 29.67 23.16 7.04
CA SER A 379 28.63 24.00 7.61
C SER A 379 27.80 24.65 6.49
N LEU A 380 26.59 25.12 6.81
CA LEU A 380 25.80 25.91 5.86
C LEU A 380 25.79 27.38 6.28
N SER A 381 26.27 28.25 5.40
CA SER A 381 26.02 29.68 5.51
C SER A 381 24.53 30.01 5.33
N LEU A 382 24.10 31.22 5.72
CA LEU A 382 22.71 31.67 5.48
C LEU A 382 22.35 31.60 3.98
N THR A 383 23.29 31.94 3.10
CA THR A 383 23.08 31.90 1.65
C THR A 383 22.87 30.47 1.15
N GLU A 384 23.68 29.51 1.60
CA GLU A 384 23.49 28.09 1.25
C GLU A 384 22.20 27.53 1.83
N PHE A 385 21.88 27.89 3.09
CA PHE A 385 20.62 27.51 3.72
C PHE A 385 19.39 27.99 2.93
N LEU A 386 19.44 29.18 2.33
CA LEU A 386 18.37 29.73 1.47
C LEU A 386 18.14 28.93 0.17
N HIS A 387 19.12 28.13 -0.27
CA HIS A 387 18.93 27.19 -1.38
C HIS A 387 18.28 25.87 -0.95
N THR A 388 18.33 25.50 0.33
CA THR A 388 17.85 24.19 0.78
C THR A 388 16.33 24.02 0.68
N PRO A 389 15.80 22.79 0.59
CA PRO A 389 14.37 22.56 0.70
C PRO A 389 13.76 23.03 2.04
N LEU A 390 14.55 23.12 3.12
CA LEU A 390 14.09 23.55 4.46
C LEU A 390 13.66 25.01 4.50
N SER A 391 14.30 25.88 3.70
CA SER A 391 13.95 27.30 3.57
C SER A 391 12.88 27.55 2.49
N ASN A 392 12.51 26.52 1.71
CA ASN A 392 11.66 26.63 0.52
C ASN A 392 10.40 25.72 0.62
N PRO A 393 9.38 26.08 1.42
CA PRO A 393 8.19 25.26 1.68
C PRO A 393 7.12 25.31 0.55
N LEU A 394 7.56 25.28 -0.71
CA LEU A 394 6.69 25.49 -1.87
C LEU A 394 6.16 24.21 -2.52
N GLY A 395 6.67 23.04 -2.11
CA GLY A 395 6.29 21.74 -2.69
C GLY A 395 6.35 20.58 -1.70
N SER A 396 6.02 19.37 -2.19
CA SER A 396 5.99 18.15 -1.37
C SER A 396 7.28 17.34 -1.44
N TRP A 397 8.42 18.02 -1.27
CA TRP A 397 9.77 17.42 -1.41
C TRP A 397 10.08 16.31 -0.40
N TYR A 398 9.47 16.34 0.79
CA TYR A 398 9.69 15.36 1.87
C TYR A 398 9.01 13.99 1.64
N ASN A 399 8.23 13.83 0.57
CA ASN A 399 7.61 12.54 0.25
C ASN A 399 8.69 11.55 -0.19
N ILE A 400 8.61 10.31 0.31
CA ILE A 400 9.47 9.21 -0.12
C ILE A 400 9.22 8.96 -1.61
N ARG A 401 10.29 8.95 -2.41
CA ARG A 401 10.21 8.65 -3.84
C ARG A 401 10.21 7.15 -4.09
N LYS A 402 9.78 6.77 -5.29
CA LYS A 402 9.75 5.38 -5.73
C LYS A 402 10.58 5.28 -6.98
N ASP A 403 11.53 4.37 -6.95
CA ASP A 403 12.16 3.85 -8.14
C ASP A 403 11.10 3.04 -8.91
N LEU A 404 10.67 3.57 -10.04
CA LEU A 404 9.56 3.04 -10.83
C LEU A 404 10.05 1.96 -11.80
N ASP A 405 11.27 2.09 -12.31
CA ASP A 405 11.86 1.14 -13.26
C ASP A 405 12.67 0.01 -12.58
N GLY A 406 12.89 0.11 -11.27
CA GLY A 406 13.57 -0.87 -10.43
C GLY A 406 15.08 -0.90 -10.66
N ASN A 407 15.68 0.24 -11.04
CA ASN A 407 17.10 0.33 -11.36
C ASN A 407 18.00 0.70 -10.16
N ASP A 408 17.44 0.92 -8.98
CA ASP A 408 18.11 1.36 -7.74
C ASP A 408 18.71 2.77 -7.79
N LEU A 409 18.21 3.59 -8.71
CA LEU A 409 18.53 4.99 -8.90
C LEU A 409 17.21 5.74 -9.11
N LEU A 410 17.18 7.04 -8.82
CA LEU A 410 16.09 7.90 -9.29
C LEU A 410 16.58 8.75 -10.45
N ASP A 411 15.87 8.71 -11.57
CA ASP A 411 15.97 9.78 -12.54
C ASP A 411 15.14 11.01 -12.12
N PHE A 412 15.35 12.13 -12.81
CA PHE A 412 14.59 13.36 -12.52
C PHE A 412 13.07 13.20 -12.69
N SER A 413 12.60 12.29 -13.55
CA SER A 413 11.17 12.02 -13.72
C SER A 413 10.56 11.29 -12.53
N GLU A 414 11.28 10.35 -11.93
CA GLU A 414 10.88 9.60 -10.73
C GLU A 414 10.94 10.47 -9.47
N TYR A 415 11.85 11.45 -9.45
CA TYR A 415 11.97 12.43 -8.39
C TYR A 415 10.79 13.43 -8.34
N LEU A 416 10.12 13.75 -9.45
CA LEU A 416 9.08 14.79 -9.48
C LEU A 416 7.82 14.43 -8.67
N THR A 417 7.22 15.42 -7.99
CA THR A 417 5.89 15.27 -7.35
C THR A 417 4.72 15.50 -8.30
N GLU A 418 4.93 16.34 -9.30
CA GLU A 418 3.89 16.80 -10.22
C GLU A 418 4.51 17.18 -11.57
N SER A 419 3.70 17.14 -12.63
CA SER A 419 4.13 17.51 -13.99
C SER A 419 3.75 18.95 -14.35
N SER A 420 3.29 19.77 -13.39
CA SER A 420 2.95 21.16 -13.64
C SER A 420 4.22 22.03 -13.73
N PRO A 421 4.18 23.18 -14.45
CA PRO A 421 5.31 24.12 -14.45
C PRO A 421 5.65 24.66 -13.05
N SER A 422 4.70 24.65 -12.10
CA SER A 422 4.88 25.20 -10.75
C SER A 422 6.06 24.54 -10.04
N CYS A 423 7.04 25.34 -9.62
CA CYS A 423 8.24 24.88 -8.91
C CYS A 423 9.05 23.78 -9.64
N LEU A 424 8.86 23.58 -10.96
CA LEU A 424 9.55 22.54 -11.72
C LEU A 424 11.06 22.77 -11.78
N SER A 425 11.48 24.00 -12.08
CA SER A 425 12.91 24.38 -12.10
C SER A 425 13.51 24.42 -10.69
N LEU A 426 12.73 24.81 -9.68
CA LEU A 426 13.18 24.72 -8.29
C LEU A 426 13.44 23.27 -7.86
N GLN A 427 12.57 22.32 -8.27
CA GLN A 427 12.79 20.89 -8.01
C GLN A 427 14.03 20.35 -8.76
N ALA A 428 14.25 20.80 -10.00
CA ALA A 428 15.46 20.44 -10.75
C ALA A 428 16.73 20.98 -10.09
N HIS A 429 16.68 22.20 -9.54
CA HIS A 429 17.78 22.77 -8.76
C HIS A 429 18.08 21.91 -7.52
N PHE A 430 17.05 21.41 -6.81
CA PHE A 430 17.28 20.50 -5.69
C PHE A 430 17.84 19.14 -6.14
N PHE A 431 17.29 18.55 -7.20
CA PHE A 431 17.78 17.29 -7.75
C PHE A 431 19.28 17.38 -8.09
N SER A 432 19.69 18.45 -8.77
CA SER A 432 21.09 18.64 -9.19
C SER A 432 22.04 18.83 -8.00
N ASN A 433 21.57 19.41 -6.90
CA ASN A 433 22.37 19.54 -5.67
C ASN A 433 22.45 18.21 -4.90
N PHE A 434 21.43 17.34 -4.99
CA PHE A 434 21.48 16.01 -4.39
C PHE A 434 22.33 15.03 -5.20
N ASP A 435 22.45 15.23 -6.51
CA ASP A 435 23.31 14.44 -7.42
C ASP A 435 24.79 14.82 -7.22
N LEU A 436 25.40 14.29 -6.15
CA LEU A 436 26.75 14.66 -5.72
C LEU A 436 27.83 14.25 -6.73
N ASN A 437 27.53 13.27 -7.57
CA ASN A 437 28.47 12.71 -8.53
C ASN A 437 28.23 13.18 -10.00
N ASP A 438 27.17 13.97 -10.24
CA ASP A 438 26.74 14.53 -11.53
C ASP A 438 26.49 13.45 -12.61
N ASP A 439 26.02 12.26 -12.22
CA ASP A 439 25.67 11.18 -13.13
C ASP A 439 24.24 11.27 -13.68
N LYS A 440 23.46 12.28 -13.22
CA LYS A 440 22.07 12.59 -13.56
C LYS A 440 21.06 11.65 -12.91
N TYR A 441 21.47 10.90 -11.91
CA TYR A 441 20.64 10.03 -11.10
C TYR A 441 20.87 10.29 -9.61
N LEU A 442 19.92 9.85 -8.77
CA LEU A 442 20.10 9.86 -7.31
C LEU A 442 20.16 8.44 -6.78
N SER A 443 21.27 8.09 -6.15
CA SER A 443 21.45 6.86 -5.37
C SER A 443 20.80 6.94 -3.97
N ALA A 444 20.77 5.82 -3.26
CA ALA A 444 20.21 5.75 -1.90
C ALA A 444 21.05 6.55 -0.87
N GLU A 445 22.32 6.80 -1.19
CA GLU A 445 23.25 7.65 -0.47
C GLU A 445 22.94 9.14 -0.69
N GLU A 446 22.51 9.51 -1.90
CA GLU A 446 22.22 10.88 -2.32
C GLU A 446 20.80 11.34 -1.97
N TYR A 447 19.82 10.41 -1.98
CA TYR A 447 18.43 10.72 -1.66
C TYR A 447 17.67 9.52 -1.07
N PHE A 448 16.60 9.78 -0.31
CA PHE A 448 15.76 8.72 0.26
C PHE A 448 14.61 8.33 -0.69
N PHE A 449 14.61 7.06 -1.07
CA PHE A 449 13.52 6.45 -1.85
C PHE A 449 13.35 4.97 -1.51
N THR A 450 12.22 4.40 -1.96
CA THR A 450 12.02 2.95 -1.93
C THR A 450 12.37 2.35 -3.28
N SER A 451 13.38 1.48 -3.29
CA SER A 451 13.77 0.68 -4.43
C SER A 451 12.76 -0.43 -4.70
N ASN A 452 12.44 -0.66 -5.97
CA ASN A 452 11.62 -1.78 -6.43
C ASN A 452 12.43 -2.62 -7.42
N LEU A 453 13.64 -3.02 -7.01
CA LEU A 453 14.62 -3.76 -7.82
C LEU A 453 13.95 -4.74 -8.77
N ASN A 454 14.20 -4.57 -10.07
CA ASN A 454 13.72 -5.52 -11.07
C ASN A 454 14.32 -6.91 -10.78
N SER A 455 13.49 -7.95 -10.83
CA SER A 455 13.90 -9.36 -10.67
C SER A 455 15.16 -9.74 -11.44
N ARG A 456 15.41 -9.14 -12.62
CA ARG A 456 16.64 -9.35 -13.38
C ARG A 456 17.89 -8.83 -12.67
N LYS A 457 17.86 -7.61 -12.15
CA LYS A 457 18.99 -7.06 -11.40
C LYS A 457 19.25 -7.83 -10.10
N GLN A 458 18.20 -8.30 -9.42
CA GLN A 458 18.36 -9.14 -8.22
C GLN A 458 19.07 -10.46 -8.55
N PHE A 459 18.70 -11.08 -9.67
CA PHE A 459 19.37 -12.26 -10.19
C PHE A 459 20.84 -11.98 -10.54
N ASP A 460 21.11 -10.94 -11.33
CA ASP A 460 22.48 -10.59 -11.73
C ASP A 460 23.37 -10.22 -10.53
N LEU A 461 22.80 -9.62 -9.47
CA LEU A 461 23.52 -9.35 -8.21
C LEU A 461 23.81 -10.61 -7.39
N ALA A 462 22.95 -11.64 -7.52
CA ALA A 462 23.10 -12.92 -6.85
C ALA A 462 24.11 -13.82 -7.56
N ASP A 463 24.18 -13.74 -8.90
CA ASP A 463 25.12 -14.46 -9.76
C ASP A 463 26.54 -13.89 -9.58
N LYS A 464 27.29 -14.45 -8.62
CA LYS A 464 28.61 -13.91 -8.25
C LYS A 464 29.67 -14.28 -9.26
N ASN A 465 29.50 -15.41 -9.92
CA ASN A 465 30.46 -15.92 -10.89
C ASN A 465 30.15 -15.45 -12.34
N ASN A 466 29.00 -14.79 -12.56
CA ASN A 466 28.49 -14.29 -13.84
C ASN A 466 28.33 -15.40 -14.90
N ASP A 467 27.95 -16.60 -14.48
CA ASP A 467 27.76 -17.75 -15.38
C ASP A 467 26.33 -17.86 -15.95
N GLY A 468 25.46 -16.91 -15.59
CA GLY A 468 24.09 -16.81 -16.06
C GLY A 468 23.10 -17.71 -15.33
N ALA A 469 23.50 -18.38 -14.26
CA ALA A 469 22.64 -19.16 -13.37
C ALA A 469 23.05 -18.98 -11.90
N LEU A 470 22.12 -19.19 -10.98
CA LEU A 470 22.44 -19.22 -9.55
C LEU A 470 22.66 -20.66 -9.10
N ASP A 471 23.77 -20.93 -8.43
CA ASP A 471 23.86 -22.14 -7.62
C ASP A 471 23.09 -21.99 -6.28
N GLU A 472 22.91 -23.10 -5.54
CA GLU A 472 22.18 -23.07 -4.25
C GLU A 472 22.83 -22.08 -3.27
N THR A 473 24.16 -21.93 -3.27
CA THR A 473 24.89 -21.04 -2.37
C THR A 473 24.63 -19.58 -2.71
N GLU A 474 24.71 -19.23 -3.99
CA GLU A 474 24.44 -17.89 -4.52
C GLU A 474 22.99 -17.47 -4.22
N TYR A 475 22.02 -18.34 -4.48
CA TYR A 475 20.61 -18.08 -4.17
C TYR A 475 20.39 -17.88 -2.67
N LEU A 476 20.92 -18.77 -1.83
CA LEU A 476 20.75 -18.66 -0.37
C LEU A 476 21.43 -17.44 0.24
N ALA A 477 22.51 -16.94 -0.37
CA ALA A 477 23.18 -15.72 0.05
C ALA A 477 22.31 -14.46 -0.13
N THR A 478 21.30 -14.51 -1.02
CA THR A 478 20.31 -13.42 -1.17
C THR A 478 19.28 -13.38 -0.04
N LEU A 479 19.14 -14.48 0.71
CA LEU A 479 18.13 -14.65 1.74
C LEU A 479 18.68 -14.37 3.13
N LYS A 480 17.82 -13.86 4.01
CA LYS A 480 18.14 -13.75 5.44
C LYS A 480 18.42 -15.13 6.04
N PRO A 481 19.31 -15.26 7.05
CA PRO A 481 19.66 -16.54 7.67
C PRO A 481 18.45 -17.37 8.12
N GLU A 482 17.42 -16.74 8.68
CA GLU A 482 16.18 -17.39 9.13
C GLU A 482 15.34 -17.98 7.98
N HIS A 483 15.54 -17.54 6.75
CA HIS A 483 14.82 -17.99 5.56
C HIS A 483 15.59 -19.01 4.73
N GLN A 484 16.87 -19.27 5.02
CA GLN A 484 17.70 -20.16 4.18
C GLN A 484 17.14 -21.58 4.09
N LYS A 485 16.59 -22.15 5.17
CA LYS A 485 15.96 -23.49 5.11
C LYS A 485 14.77 -23.53 4.14
N VAL A 486 13.96 -22.47 4.11
CA VAL A 486 12.84 -22.34 3.16
C VAL A 486 13.37 -22.08 1.75
N GLY A 487 14.44 -21.30 1.64
CA GLY A 487 15.17 -21.06 0.40
C GLY A 487 15.73 -22.32 -0.24
N GLN A 488 16.24 -23.28 0.53
CA GLN A 488 16.75 -24.55 0.00
C GLN A 488 15.66 -25.36 -0.69
N ARG A 489 14.47 -25.43 -0.08
CA ARG A 489 13.30 -26.04 -0.71
C ARG A 489 12.92 -25.28 -1.97
N ASP A 490 12.83 -23.95 -1.90
CA ASP A 490 12.42 -23.13 -3.03
C ASP A 490 13.40 -23.24 -4.19
N PHE A 491 14.71 -23.29 -3.94
CA PHE A 491 15.72 -23.54 -4.96
C PHE A 491 15.42 -24.81 -5.77
N ARG A 492 15.27 -25.95 -5.07
CA ARG A 492 14.95 -27.24 -5.69
C ARG A 492 13.57 -27.31 -6.34
N LEU A 493 12.64 -26.48 -5.88
CA LEU A 493 11.27 -26.43 -6.41
C LEU A 493 11.22 -25.74 -7.77
N TYR A 494 12.06 -24.72 -7.97
CA TYR A 494 12.08 -23.93 -9.20
C TYR A 494 13.20 -24.32 -10.17
N ASP A 495 14.20 -25.10 -9.73
CA ASP A 495 15.09 -25.89 -10.59
C ASP A 495 14.28 -26.97 -11.32
N GLN A 496 13.76 -26.61 -12.49
CA GLN A 496 12.81 -27.41 -13.26
C GLN A 496 13.50 -28.53 -14.03
N ASN A 497 14.70 -28.26 -14.53
CA ASN A 497 15.48 -29.25 -15.26
C ASN A 497 16.30 -30.16 -14.33
N SER A 498 16.32 -29.87 -13.02
CA SER A 498 17.03 -30.60 -11.97
C SER A 498 18.55 -30.66 -12.21
N ASP A 499 19.13 -29.62 -12.81
CA ASP A 499 20.56 -29.52 -13.08
C ASP A 499 21.35 -28.86 -11.93
N GLN A 500 20.68 -28.53 -10.82
CA GLN A 500 21.22 -27.87 -9.63
C GLN A 500 21.68 -26.43 -9.87
N ARG A 501 21.25 -25.83 -10.98
CA ARG A 501 21.45 -24.42 -11.31
C ARG A 501 20.07 -23.80 -11.52
N MET A 502 19.94 -22.54 -11.14
CA MET A 502 18.70 -21.79 -11.32
C MET A 502 18.94 -20.71 -12.37
N GLU A 503 18.46 -20.94 -13.60
CA GLU A 503 18.49 -19.92 -14.65
C GLU A 503 17.52 -18.77 -14.34
N PHE A 504 17.64 -17.66 -15.06
CA PHE A 504 16.78 -16.50 -14.81
C PHE A 504 15.29 -16.83 -14.96
N ASP A 505 14.91 -17.64 -15.95
CA ASP A 505 13.51 -18.04 -16.14
C ASP A 505 12.97 -18.88 -14.97
N GLU A 506 13.82 -19.65 -14.30
CA GLU A 506 13.49 -20.41 -13.09
C GLU A 506 13.43 -19.52 -11.86
N TYR A 507 14.38 -18.59 -11.72
CA TYR A 507 14.41 -17.59 -10.65
C TYR A 507 13.13 -16.76 -10.59
N ARG A 508 12.51 -16.49 -11.74
CA ARG A 508 11.23 -15.78 -11.84
C ARG A 508 10.07 -16.51 -11.21
N GLY A 509 10.17 -17.80 -10.91
CA GLY A 509 9.17 -18.52 -10.13
C GLY A 509 9.27 -18.26 -8.63
N THR A 510 10.41 -17.80 -8.13
CA THR A 510 10.74 -17.81 -6.70
C THR A 510 9.97 -16.76 -5.89
N PRO A 511 9.89 -16.92 -4.54
CA PRO A 511 9.29 -15.91 -3.69
C PRO A 511 10.03 -14.57 -3.64
N ALA A 512 11.30 -14.54 -4.04
CA ALA A 512 12.09 -13.31 -4.16
C ALA A 512 11.50 -12.37 -5.23
N VAL A 513 10.83 -12.93 -6.24
CA VAL A 513 10.14 -12.16 -7.27
C VAL A 513 8.70 -11.85 -6.84
N PRO A 514 8.23 -10.58 -6.98
CA PRO A 514 6.85 -10.22 -6.69
C PRO A 514 5.84 -11.04 -7.49
N LEU A 515 4.72 -11.41 -6.88
CA LEU A 515 3.71 -12.31 -7.49
C LEU A 515 3.27 -11.88 -8.90
N ALA A 516 3.13 -10.58 -9.15
CA ALA A 516 2.72 -10.03 -10.44
C ALA A 516 3.77 -10.22 -11.56
N GLN A 517 5.05 -10.38 -11.20
CA GLN A 517 6.16 -10.57 -12.14
C GLN A 517 6.55 -12.04 -12.28
N ARG A 518 6.00 -12.92 -11.43
CA ARG A 518 6.35 -14.33 -11.43
C ARG A 518 5.96 -15.00 -12.73
N GLN A 519 6.84 -15.89 -13.19
CA GLN A 519 6.57 -16.80 -14.29
C GLN A 519 6.90 -18.21 -13.84
N ILE A 520 5.89 -19.07 -13.92
CA ILE A 520 6.02 -20.49 -13.59
C ILE A 520 5.40 -21.27 -14.76
N PRO A 521 6.09 -22.26 -15.33
CA PRO A 521 5.56 -23.08 -16.39
C PRO A 521 4.18 -23.65 -16.04
N ASP A 522 3.32 -23.76 -17.05
CA ASP A 522 1.99 -24.29 -16.90
C ASP A 522 1.81 -25.47 -17.85
N PRO A 523 1.70 -26.71 -17.33
CA PRO A 523 1.62 -27.91 -18.16
C PRO A 523 0.40 -27.91 -19.09
N VAL A 524 -0.69 -27.24 -18.72
CA VAL A 524 -1.89 -27.16 -19.56
C VAL A 524 -1.67 -26.21 -20.73
N ILE A 525 -0.99 -25.08 -20.52
CA ILE A 525 -0.61 -24.17 -21.61
C ILE A 525 0.40 -24.85 -22.55
N ASP A 526 1.35 -25.61 -22.01
CA ASP A 526 2.33 -26.33 -22.81
C ASP A 526 1.67 -27.40 -23.70
N ARG A 527 0.63 -28.09 -23.20
CA ARG A 527 -0.19 -29.00 -24.03
C ARG A 527 -0.92 -28.27 -25.15
N VAL A 528 -1.49 -27.09 -24.88
CA VAL A 528 -2.11 -26.27 -25.95
C VAL A 528 -1.08 -25.93 -27.01
N ARG A 529 0.13 -25.50 -26.63
CA ARG A 529 1.24 -25.22 -27.56
C ARG A 529 1.64 -26.46 -28.34
N GLN A 530 1.72 -27.61 -27.68
CA GLN A 530 2.02 -28.89 -28.31
C GLN A 530 0.96 -29.27 -29.36
N GLN A 531 -0.33 -29.14 -29.04
CA GLN A 531 -1.41 -29.40 -29.98
C GLN A 531 -1.37 -28.40 -31.15
N LEU A 532 -1.16 -27.12 -30.88
CA LEU A 532 -1.05 -26.08 -31.91
C LEU A 532 0.16 -26.30 -32.84
N SER A 533 1.23 -26.95 -32.36
CA SER A 533 2.39 -27.31 -33.19
C SER A 533 2.07 -28.31 -34.30
N THR A 534 0.94 -29.02 -34.20
CA THR A 534 0.48 -29.94 -35.24
C THR A 534 -0.23 -29.24 -36.40
N PHE A 535 -0.59 -27.96 -36.26
CA PHE A 535 -1.29 -27.17 -37.29
C PHE A 535 -0.65 -27.27 -38.69
N PRO A 536 0.68 -27.07 -38.87
CA PRO A 536 1.29 -27.14 -40.20
C PRO A 536 1.23 -28.54 -40.83
N LYS A 537 1.03 -29.59 -40.03
CA LYS A 537 0.83 -30.96 -40.53
C LYS A 537 -0.63 -31.25 -40.87
N ALA A 538 -1.56 -30.52 -40.23
CA ALA A 538 -2.99 -30.65 -40.43
C ALA A 538 -3.49 -29.86 -41.64
N ASP A 539 -2.89 -28.70 -41.94
CA ASP A 539 -3.14 -27.88 -43.12
C ASP A 539 -2.50 -28.54 -44.35
N GLN A 540 -3.24 -29.41 -45.04
CA GLN A 540 -2.73 -30.20 -46.16
C GLN A 540 -2.58 -29.37 -47.43
N ASN A 541 -3.44 -28.36 -47.60
CA ASN A 541 -3.44 -27.49 -48.78
C ASN A 541 -2.54 -26.24 -48.62
N ASN A 542 -1.98 -26.02 -47.41
CA ASN A 542 -1.15 -24.88 -47.02
C ASN A 542 -1.83 -23.51 -47.25
N ASP A 543 -3.15 -23.42 -47.09
CA ASP A 543 -3.90 -22.18 -47.24
C ASP A 543 -3.94 -21.33 -45.94
N SER A 544 -3.20 -21.76 -44.92
CA SER A 544 -3.12 -21.15 -43.58
C SER A 544 -4.44 -21.23 -42.79
N GLN A 545 -5.36 -22.09 -43.21
CA GLN A 545 -6.58 -22.44 -42.51
C GLN A 545 -6.75 -23.97 -42.51
N LEU A 546 -7.49 -24.49 -41.52
CA LEU A 546 -7.95 -25.87 -41.55
C LEU A 546 -9.37 -25.88 -42.11
N SER A 547 -9.55 -26.59 -43.23
CA SER A 547 -10.87 -27.04 -43.66
C SER A 547 -11.53 -27.91 -42.59
N ILE A 548 -12.84 -28.16 -42.71
CA ILE A 548 -13.58 -28.99 -41.74
C ILE A 548 -13.02 -30.41 -41.72
N GLU A 549 -12.65 -30.94 -42.88
CA GLU A 549 -12.08 -32.27 -43.04
C GLU A 549 -10.70 -32.37 -42.37
N GLU A 550 -9.85 -31.36 -42.55
CA GLU A 550 -8.54 -31.27 -41.90
C GLU A 550 -8.68 -31.10 -40.39
N LEU A 551 -9.60 -30.24 -39.94
CA LEU A 551 -9.92 -30.06 -38.53
C LEU A 551 -10.47 -31.35 -37.90
N LYS A 552 -11.37 -32.09 -38.57
CA LYS A 552 -11.88 -33.38 -38.10
C LYS A 552 -10.80 -34.45 -38.02
N ALA A 553 -9.87 -34.45 -38.97
CA ALA A 553 -8.78 -35.42 -39.01
C ALA A 553 -7.75 -35.16 -37.90
N ALA A 554 -7.41 -33.89 -37.65
CA ALA A 554 -6.39 -33.53 -36.66
C ALA A 554 -6.94 -33.31 -35.24
N PHE A 555 -8.16 -32.78 -35.13
CA PHE A 555 -8.81 -32.39 -33.87
C PHE A 555 -10.30 -32.78 -33.86
N PRO A 556 -10.62 -34.09 -33.89
CA PRO A 556 -11.99 -34.57 -34.01
C PRO A 556 -12.93 -34.00 -32.94
N GLU A 557 -12.42 -33.77 -31.72
CA GLU A 557 -13.19 -33.22 -30.61
C GLU A 557 -13.62 -31.75 -30.78
N LEU A 558 -12.86 -30.96 -31.55
CA LEU A 558 -13.15 -29.53 -31.77
C LEU A 558 -14.11 -29.31 -32.94
N ALA A 559 -14.14 -30.26 -33.88
CA ALA A 559 -14.84 -30.10 -35.15
C ALA A 559 -16.38 -30.03 -35.04
N ASP A 560 -16.96 -30.69 -34.04
CA ASP A 560 -18.42 -30.72 -33.85
C ASP A 560 -18.98 -29.39 -33.29
N GLN A 561 -18.12 -28.47 -32.83
CA GLN A 561 -18.52 -27.23 -32.15
C GLN A 561 -18.29 -25.96 -33.00
N HIS A 562 -17.56 -26.05 -34.13
CA HIS A 562 -17.15 -24.89 -34.93
C HIS A 562 -17.97 -24.72 -36.23
N ASN A 563 -19.29 -24.50 -36.13
CA ASN A 563 -20.23 -23.95 -37.15
C ASN A 563 -19.93 -24.19 -38.66
N ASN A 564 -19.28 -25.30 -39.01
CA ASN A 564 -18.81 -25.64 -40.36
C ASN A 564 -18.04 -24.52 -41.10
N LYS A 565 -17.11 -23.82 -40.43
CA LYS A 565 -16.24 -22.82 -41.08
C LYS A 565 -14.77 -23.22 -41.02
N PRO A 566 -13.95 -22.81 -42.02
CA PRO A 566 -12.49 -22.94 -41.94
C PRO A 566 -11.94 -22.25 -40.68
N VAL A 567 -10.87 -22.80 -40.11
CA VAL A 567 -10.26 -22.33 -38.86
C VAL A 567 -8.84 -21.85 -39.11
N ALA A 568 -8.57 -20.56 -38.91
CA ALA A 568 -7.21 -20.03 -38.95
C ALA A 568 -6.42 -20.47 -37.70
N ARG A 569 -5.08 -20.36 -37.74
CA ARG A 569 -4.20 -20.76 -36.62
C ARG A 569 -4.57 -20.09 -35.29
N ASP A 570 -4.86 -18.79 -35.31
CA ASP A 570 -5.22 -18.04 -34.09
C ASP A 570 -6.59 -18.47 -33.53
N ASP A 571 -7.54 -18.79 -34.43
CA ASP A 571 -8.83 -19.33 -34.04
C ASP A 571 -8.68 -20.74 -33.45
N LEU A 572 -7.80 -21.58 -34.02
CA LEU A 572 -7.48 -22.89 -33.45
C LEU A 572 -6.86 -22.74 -32.06
N GLN A 573 -5.92 -21.82 -31.87
CA GLN A 573 -5.35 -21.55 -30.55
C GLN A 573 -6.45 -21.17 -29.55
N ARG A 574 -7.38 -20.28 -29.94
CA ARG A 574 -8.50 -19.91 -29.08
C ARG A 574 -9.41 -21.10 -28.75
N LEU A 575 -9.71 -21.96 -29.73
CA LEU A 575 -10.51 -23.18 -29.51
C LEU A 575 -9.79 -24.14 -28.56
N LEU A 576 -8.49 -24.34 -28.73
CA LEU A 576 -7.67 -25.16 -27.83
C LEU A 576 -7.60 -24.54 -26.42
N ASP A 577 -7.37 -23.23 -26.29
CA ASP A 577 -7.38 -22.56 -25.00
C ASP A 577 -8.72 -22.78 -24.25
N ILE A 578 -9.84 -22.77 -24.96
CA ILE A 578 -11.16 -23.05 -24.36
C ILE A 578 -11.29 -24.54 -24.00
N ALA A 579 -10.91 -25.42 -24.91
CA ALA A 579 -11.01 -26.87 -24.75
C ALA A 579 -10.10 -27.42 -23.62
N TYR A 580 -8.99 -26.75 -23.34
CA TYR A 580 -8.09 -27.05 -22.23
C TYR A 580 -8.41 -26.26 -20.95
N GLY A 581 -9.43 -25.38 -20.97
CA GLY A 581 -9.79 -24.57 -19.80
C GLY A 581 -8.69 -23.56 -19.41
N VAL A 582 -7.96 -23.03 -20.39
CA VAL A 582 -7.07 -21.86 -20.25
C VAL A 582 -7.89 -20.57 -20.26
N ARG A 583 -8.99 -20.54 -21.04
CA ARG A 583 -9.91 -19.41 -21.08
C ARG A 583 -11.37 -19.85 -21.23
N THR A 584 -12.28 -18.94 -20.91
CA THR A 584 -13.72 -19.09 -21.15
C THR A 584 -14.11 -18.75 -22.60
N LEU A 585 -15.34 -19.05 -22.99
CA LEU A 585 -15.89 -18.77 -24.33
C LEU A 585 -15.85 -17.26 -24.68
N ASP A 586 -16.16 -16.40 -23.70
CA ASP A 586 -16.09 -14.93 -23.81
C ASP A 586 -14.65 -14.38 -23.75
N GLY A 587 -13.65 -15.23 -23.56
CA GLY A 587 -12.24 -14.90 -23.70
C GLY A 587 -11.51 -14.56 -22.40
N GLN A 588 -12.13 -14.71 -21.23
CA GLN A 588 -11.47 -14.48 -19.94
C GLN A 588 -10.47 -15.59 -19.64
N LEU A 589 -9.23 -15.21 -19.32
CA LEU A 589 -8.21 -16.16 -18.85
C LEU A 589 -8.56 -16.72 -17.48
N LEU A 590 -8.42 -18.04 -17.33
CA LEU A 590 -8.61 -18.79 -16.10
C LEU A 590 -7.28 -19.11 -15.38
N ARG A 591 -6.14 -18.63 -15.91
CA ARG A 591 -4.80 -18.93 -15.42
C ARG A 591 -3.93 -17.67 -15.51
N GLU A 592 -2.99 -17.54 -14.58
CA GLU A 592 -2.01 -16.45 -14.56
C GLU A 592 -0.57 -16.97 -14.70
N PRO A 593 0.37 -16.16 -15.25
CA PRO A 593 1.79 -16.52 -15.30
C PRO A 593 2.41 -16.83 -13.93
N SER A 594 1.84 -16.25 -12.87
CA SER A 594 2.23 -16.49 -11.47
C SER A 594 1.97 -17.92 -10.99
N GLY A 595 1.24 -18.73 -11.77
CA GLY A 595 0.83 -20.08 -11.44
C GLY A 595 -0.53 -20.19 -10.79
N ARG A 596 -1.21 -19.08 -10.49
CA ARG A 596 -2.58 -19.08 -9.96
C ARG A 596 -3.59 -19.51 -11.02
N VAL A 597 -4.58 -20.26 -10.59
CA VAL A 597 -5.67 -20.77 -11.43
C VAL A 597 -7.00 -20.34 -10.83
N VAL A 598 -7.94 -19.89 -11.67
CA VAL A 598 -9.29 -19.54 -11.26
C VAL A 598 -10.02 -20.80 -10.79
N ASN A 599 -10.68 -20.72 -9.63
CA ASN A 599 -11.58 -21.73 -9.10
C ASN A 599 -12.91 -21.73 -9.86
N TRP A 600 -12.84 -22.12 -11.13
CA TRP A 600 -13.97 -22.14 -12.05
C TRP A 600 -15.09 -23.08 -11.60
N MET A 601 -14.72 -24.21 -10.98
CA MET A 601 -15.63 -25.15 -10.33
C MET A 601 -16.46 -24.46 -9.25
N LEU A 602 -15.87 -23.64 -8.39
CA LEU A 602 -16.61 -22.92 -7.37
C LEU A 602 -17.54 -21.86 -8.00
N PHE A 603 -17.03 -21.08 -8.96
CA PHE A 603 -17.83 -20.07 -9.65
C PHE A 603 -19.08 -20.68 -10.29
N THR A 604 -18.92 -21.73 -11.09
CA THR A 604 -20.04 -22.44 -11.74
C THR A 604 -20.94 -23.20 -10.77
N HIS A 605 -20.44 -23.61 -9.61
CA HIS A 605 -21.26 -24.23 -8.58
C HIS A 605 -22.16 -23.22 -7.87
N LEU A 606 -21.69 -21.98 -7.71
CA LEU A 606 -22.44 -20.90 -7.09
C LEU A 606 -23.44 -20.27 -8.08
N ASP A 607 -23.09 -20.20 -9.37
CA ASP A 607 -23.97 -19.75 -10.46
C ASP A 607 -25.05 -20.79 -10.75
N THR A 608 -26.06 -20.82 -9.88
CA THR A 608 -27.14 -21.81 -9.90
C THR A 608 -28.17 -21.55 -10.97
N ASP A 609 -28.32 -20.30 -11.40
CA ASP A 609 -29.21 -19.92 -12.51
C ASP A 609 -28.52 -19.93 -13.88
N HIS A 610 -27.20 -20.16 -13.90
CA HIS A 610 -26.37 -20.25 -15.10
C HIS A 610 -26.35 -18.96 -15.92
N SER A 611 -26.48 -17.82 -15.24
CA SER A 611 -26.41 -16.49 -15.84
C SER A 611 -24.99 -16.06 -16.22
N GLY A 612 -23.97 -16.77 -15.71
CA GLY A 612 -22.56 -16.39 -15.84
C GLY A 612 -22.15 -15.26 -14.89
N GLN A 613 -22.98 -14.94 -13.90
CA GLN A 613 -22.75 -13.92 -12.87
C GLN A 613 -23.21 -14.46 -11.51
N LEU A 614 -22.66 -13.93 -10.42
CA LEU A 614 -23.05 -14.35 -9.06
C LEU A 614 -23.88 -13.29 -8.36
N SER A 615 -25.09 -13.67 -7.95
CA SER A 615 -25.97 -12.84 -7.14
C SER A 615 -25.66 -12.95 -5.63
N ALA A 616 -26.16 -12.00 -4.84
CA ALA A 616 -26.03 -12.05 -3.38
C ALA A 616 -26.71 -13.29 -2.76
N GLY A 617 -27.81 -13.77 -3.37
CA GLY A 617 -28.51 -14.98 -2.93
C GLY A 617 -27.65 -16.23 -3.09
N GLU A 618 -26.92 -16.32 -4.19
CA GLU A 618 -26.04 -17.43 -4.53
C GLU A 618 -24.77 -17.46 -3.69
N LEU A 619 -24.22 -16.29 -3.36
CA LEU A 619 -23.03 -16.17 -2.51
C LEU A 619 -23.32 -16.36 -1.02
N LYS A 620 -24.57 -16.19 -0.58
CA LYS A 620 -24.96 -16.28 0.83
C LYS A 620 -24.44 -17.52 1.57
N PRO A 621 -24.46 -18.75 1.00
CA PRO A 621 -23.95 -19.94 1.68
C PRO A 621 -22.45 -19.90 1.99
N GLN A 622 -21.66 -19.07 1.30
CA GLN A 622 -20.21 -18.95 1.51
C GLN A 622 -19.84 -18.04 2.69
N PHE A 623 -20.78 -17.23 3.18
CA PHE A 623 -20.53 -16.27 4.25
C PHE A 623 -21.33 -16.64 5.51
N LYS A 624 -20.67 -16.58 6.66
CA LYS A 624 -21.34 -16.85 7.95
C LYS A 624 -22.21 -15.68 8.42
N GLN A 625 -21.92 -14.47 7.97
CA GLN A 625 -22.57 -13.22 8.40
C GLN A 625 -22.90 -12.34 7.19
N ASP A 626 -24.10 -11.76 7.16
CA ASP A 626 -24.56 -10.90 6.06
C ASP A 626 -23.67 -9.66 5.88
N GLN A 627 -23.06 -9.14 6.95
CA GLN A 627 -22.14 -8.00 6.87
C GLN A 627 -20.85 -8.32 6.08
N GLN A 628 -20.38 -9.57 6.11
CA GLN A 628 -19.22 -9.99 5.31
C GLN A 628 -19.56 -10.03 3.83
N LEU A 629 -20.76 -10.55 3.50
CA LEU A 629 -21.30 -10.55 2.14
C LEU A 629 -21.48 -9.11 1.62
N THR A 630 -22.00 -8.19 2.42
CA THR A 630 -22.12 -6.77 2.01
C THR A 630 -20.76 -6.13 1.73
N LYS A 631 -19.76 -6.35 2.59
CA LYS A 631 -18.39 -5.85 2.36
C LYS A 631 -17.76 -6.45 1.11
N PHE A 632 -17.98 -7.74 0.87
CA PHE A 632 -17.52 -8.42 -0.32
C PHE A 632 -18.09 -7.79 -1.59
N PHE A 633 -19.42 -7.56 -1.64
CA PHE A 633 -20.05 -6.88 -2.78
C PHE A 633 -19.53 -5.45 -2.97
N GLN A 634 -19.35 -4.67 -1.91
CA GLN A 634 -18.79 -3.31 -2.02
C GLN A 634 -17.39 -3.26 -2.65
N GLN A 635 -16.62 -4.34 -2.54
CA GLN A 635 -15.27 -4.45 -3.09
C GLN A 635 -15.26 -5.05 -4.49
N ALA A 636 -16.10 -6.07 -4.73
CA ALA A 636 -16.09 -6.86 -5.95
C ALA A 636 -17.01 -6.29 -7.05
N ASP A 637 -18.18 -5.75 -6.71
CA ASP A 637 -19.16 -5.19 -7.66
C ASP A 637 -18.71 -3.79 -8.13
N GLN A 638 -17.85 -3.77 -9.16
CA GLN A 638 -17.22 -2.54 -9.64
C GLN A 638 -18.18 -1.69 -10.45
N ASN A 639 -19.06 -2.34 -11.23
CA ASN A 639 -20.04 -1.66 -12.08
C ASN A 639 -21.36 -1.31 -11.35
N LYS A 640 -21.55 -1.81 -10.12
CA LYS A 640 -22.69 -1.58 -9.22
C LYS A 640 -24.01 -2.14 -9.74
N ASP A 641 -23.97 -3.24 -10.49
CA ASP A 641 -25.15 -3.90 -11.05
C ASP A 641 -25.77 -4.96 -10.11
N GLN A 642 -25.23 -5.11 -8.90
CA GLN A 642 -25.65 -6.07 -7.87
C GLN A 642 -25.39 -7.54 -8.24
N GLN A 643 -24.59 -7.78 -9.27
CA GLN A 643 -24.12 -9.09 -9.68
C GLN A 643 -22.59 -9.05 -9.76
N ILE A 644 -21.95 -10.21 -9.62
CA ILE A 644 -20.50 -10.33 -9.74
C ILE A 644 -20.18 -11.11 -11.01
N SER A 645 -19.68 -10.41 -12.02
CA SER A 645 -19.16 -11.05 -13.23
C SER A 645 -17.87 -11.83 -12.95
N LEU A 646 -17.45 -12.73 -13.84
CA LEU A 646 -16.15 -13.42 -13.70
C LEU A 646 -14.97 -12.43 -13.61
N LYS A 647 -15.04 -11.31 -14.34
CA LYS A 647 -14.00 -10.27 -14.31
C LYS A 647 -13.87 -9.63 -12.93
N GLU A 648 -14.99 -9.38 -12.27
CA GLU A 648 -15.07 -8.85 -10.90
C GLU A 648 -14.70 -9.91 -9.87
N TRP A 649 -15.15 -11.15 -10.06
CA TRP A 649 -14.77 -12.27 -9.19
C TRP A 649 -13.25 -12.44 -9.09
N LYS A 650 -12.52 -12.27 -10.21
CA LYS A 650 -11.05 -12.31 -10.29
C LYS A 650 -10.34 -11.23 -9.45
N THR A 651 -11.01 -10.19 -9.00
CA THR A 651 -10.42 -9.21 -8.08
C THR A 651 -10.52 -9.62 -6.62
N THR A 652 -11.03 -10.83 -6.34
CA THR A 652 -11.29 -11.33 -4.98
C THR A 652 -10.42 -12.53 -4.63
N ASP A 653 -10.16 -12.72 -3.34
CA ASP A 653 -9.34 -13.84 -2.85
C ASP A 653 -10.01 -15.21 -3.01
N LEU A 654 -11.35 -15.27 -3.07
CA LEU A 654 -12.10 -16.52 -3.25
C LEU A 654 -11.96 -17.10 -4.66
N CYS A 655 -11.54 -16.29 -5.62
CA CYS A 655 -11.43 -16.70 -7.01
C CYS A 655 -10.21 -17.59 -7.28
N TRP A 656 -9.11 -17.38 -6.55
CA TRP A 656 -7.83 -17.96 -6.93
C TRP A 656 -7.49 -19.21 -6.12
N ILE A 657 -7.08 -20.26 -6.83
CA ILE A 657 -6.31 -21.39 -6.30
C ILE A 657 -4.84 -21.08 -6.57
N ASP A 658 -3.98 -21.29 -5.58
CA ASP A 658 -2.53 -21.21 -5.72
C ASP A 658 -1.93 -22.62 -5.57
N PRO A 659 -1.74 -23.35 -6.69
CA PRO A 659 -1.12 -24.67 -6.69
C PRO A 659 0.25 -24.71 -6.03
N VAL A 660 1.04 -23.64 -6.14
CA VAL A 660 2.40 -23.57 -5.57
C VAL A 660 2.34 -23.47 -4.06
N TYR A 661 1.44 -22.64 -3.53
CA TYR A 661 1.17 -22.59 -2.10
C TYR A 661 0.70 -23.95 -1.57
N TYR A 662 -0.23 -24.62 -2.25
CA TYR A 662 -0.71 -25.93 -1.83
C TYR A 662 0.38 -27.00 -1.88
N PHE A 663 1.20 -27.02 -2.92
CA PHE A 663 2.35 -27.91 -3.03
C PHE A 663 3.27 -27.73 -1.81
N LYS A 664 3.72 -26.50 -1.54
CA LYS A 664 4.61 -26.16 -0.41
C LYS A 664 4.02 -26.50 0.96
N ARG A 665 2.69 -26.49 1.08
CA ARG A 665 1.98 -26.86 2.30
C ARG A 665 1.92 -28.38 2.49
N ILE A 666 1.83 -29.14 1.41
CA ILE A 666 1.74 -30.61 1.41
C ILE A 666 3.13 -31.25 1.57
N ASP A 667 4.15 -30.69 0.91
CA ASP A 667 5.57 -31.04 1.04
C ASP A 667 6.06 -30.77 2.48
N LYS A 668 6.02 -31.80 3.33
CA LYS A 668 6.29 -31.64 4.78
C LYS A 668 7.77 -31.74 5.10
N ASP A 669 8.50 -32.53 4.34
CA ASP A 669 9.95 -32.70 4.53
C ASP A 669 10.77 -31.63 3.79
N GLY A 670 10.14 -30.85 2.91
CA GLY A 670 10.76 -29.75 2.18
C GLY A 670 11.67 -30.23 1.06
N ASN A 671 11.42 -31.42 0.51
CA ASN A 671 12.24 -32.02 -0.53
C ASN A 671 11.85 -31.57 -1.96
N ALA A 672 10.83 -30.71 -2.10
CA ALA A 672 10.30 -30.22 -3.38
C ALA A 672 9.70 -31.31 -4.29
N ARG A 673 9.19 -32.40 -3.70
CA ARG A 673 8.48 -33.51 -4.34
C ARG A 673 7.30 -33.91 -3.47
N LEU A 674 6.26 -34.50 -4.05
CA LEU A 674 5.10 -34.98 -3.29
C LEU A 674 4.96 -36.49 -3.39
N THR A 675 4.96 -37.14 -2.24
CA THR A 675 4.69 -38.57 -2.09
C THR A 675 3.19 -38.85 -1.93
N ALA A 676 2.79 -40.12 -2.12
CA ALA A 676 1.41 -40.56 -1.91
C ALA A 676 0.95 -40.32 -0.46
N ALA A 677 1.85 -40.51 0.51
CA ALA A 677 1.57 -40.29 1.92
C ALA A 677 1.32 -38.81 2.23
N GLU A 678 2.10 -37.91 1.65
CA GLU A 678 1.93 -36.46 1.83
C GLU A 678 0.61 -35.98 1.23
N LEU A 679 0.31 -36.36 -0.01
CA LEU A 679 -0.98 -36.03 -0.65
C LEU A 679 -2.18 -36.55 0.15
N ALA A 680 -2.09 -37.77 0.69
CA ALA A 680 -3.16 -38.39 1.49
C ALA A 680 -3.31 -37.78 2.89
N SER A 681 -2.25 -37.13 3.41
CA SER A 681 -2.25 -36.48 4.72
C SER A 681 -2.95 -35.12 4.73
N ASP A 682 -3.20 -34.54 3.55
CA ASP A 682 -3.78 -33.21 3.45
C ASP A 682 -5.26 -33.15 3.85
N THR A 683 -5.68 -32.05 4.46
CA THR A 683 -7.08 -31.81 4.84
C THR A 683 -7.79 -31.02 3.74
N GLY A 684 -8.55 -31.70 2.88
CA GLY A 684 -9.31 -31.08 1.79
C GLY A 684 -9.92 -32.10 0.84
N PHE A 685 -10.60 -31.62 -0.21
CA PHE A 685 -11.19 -32.48 -1.24
C PHE A 685 -10.14 -33.23 -2.09
N HIS A 686 -8.86 -32.83 -2.01
CA HIS A 686 -7.73 -33.49 -2.66
C HIS A 686 -7.48 -34.91 -2.13
N ARG A 687 -7.85 -35.18 -0.86
CA ARG A 687 -7.57 -36.43 -0.17
C ARG A 687 -8.18 -37.66 -0.86
N GLU A 688 -9.40 -37.52 -1.39
CA GLU A 688 -10.08 -38.63 -2.05
C GLU A 688 -9.47 -38.96 -3.42
N LEU A 689 -8.85 -37.97 -4.07
CA LEU A 689 -8.22 -38.14 -5.37
C LEU A 689 -6.75 -38.59 -5.28
N ALA A 690 -6.09 -38.31 -4.16
CA ALA A 690 -4.66 -38.60 -3.94
C ALA A 690 -4.19 -40.00 -4.38
N PRO A 691 -4.93 -41.10 -4.12
CA PRO A 691 -4.48 -42.45 -4.53
C PRO A 691 -4.32 -42.64 -6.04
N TYR A 692 -5.00 -41.81 -6.85
CA TYR A 692 -5.04 -41.91 -8.31
C TYR A 692 -4.02 -41.00 -8.99
N LEU A 693 -3.51 -39.98 -8.29
CA LEU A 693 -2.73 -38.91 -8.92
C LEU A 693 -1.32 -39.35 -9.31
N ILE A 694 -0.58 -39.99 -8.40
CA ILE A 694 0.81 -40.39 -8.70
C ILE A 694 0.85 -41.37 -9.89
N PRO A 695 0.11 -42.51 -9.90
CA PRO A 695 0.17 -43.44 -11.03
C PRO A 695 -0.16 -42.79 -12.39
N ALA A 696 -1.04 -41.80 -12.41
CA ALA A 696 -1.51 -41.16 -13.65
C ALA A 696 -0.70 -39.94 -14.10
N PHE A 697 0.00 -39.26 -13.19
CA PHE A 697 0.62 -37.96 -13.46
C PHE A 697 2.13 -37.91 -13.18
N ASP A 698 2.71 -38.97 -12.62
CA ASP A 698 4.16 -39.18 -12.57
C ASP A 698 4.68 -39.53 -13.98
N GLY A 699 5.10 -38.50 -14.71
CA GLY A 699 5.47 -38.61 -16.12
C GLY A 699 6.86 -39.23 -16.32
N ASN A 700 7.74 -39.10 -15.33
CA ASN A 700 9.10 -39.64 -15.38
C ASN A 700 9.22 -41.03 -14.71
N GLY A 701 8.21 -41.46 -13.95
CA GLY A 701 8.15 -42.76 -13.26
C GLY A 701 8.99 -42.84 -12.00
N ASP A 702 9.31 -41.72 -11.34
CA ASP A 702 10.14 -41.67 -10.14
C ASP A 702 9.37 -41.96 -8.83
N GLY A 703 8.06 -42.13 -8.93
CA GLY A 703 7.15 -42.46 -7.84
C GLY A 703 6.69 -41.27 -7.00
N VAL A 704 7.04 -40.04 -7.38
CA VAL A 704 6.63 -38.79 -6.73
C VAL A 704 6.11 -37.78 -7.76
N LEU A 705 5.50 -36.68 -7.31
CA LEU A 705 5.14 -35.58 -8.20
C LEU A 705 6.10 -34.40 -8.00
N SER A 706 6.71 -33.94 -9.09
CA SER A 706 7.29 -32.60 -9.18
C SER A 706 6.21 -31.51 -9.16
N LEU A 707 6.59 -30.23 -9.00
CA LEU A 707 5.63 -29.13 -9.08
C LEU A 707 4.93 -29.07 -10.44
N TYR A 708 5.66 -29.35 -11.52
CA TYR A 708 5.11 -29.35 -12.88
C TYR A 708 4.04 -30.44 -13.04
N GLU A 709 4.33 -31.67 -12.61
CA GLU A 709 3.38 -32.80 -12.65
C GLU A 709 2.19 -32.58 -11.72
N TYR A 710 2.44 -32.08 -10.51
CA TYR A 710 1.37 -31.73 -9.57
C TYR A 710 0.41 -30.70 -10.16
N ARG A 711 0.93 -29.67 -10.84
CA ARG A 711 0.12 -28.66 -11.53
C ARG A 711 -0.69 -29.22 -12.69
N ASP A 712 -0.32 -30.38 -13.21
CA ASP A 712 -1.01 -31.09 -14.29
C ASP A 712 -2.15 -32.00 -13.78
N THR A 713 -2.39 -32.06 -12.47
CA THR A 713 -3.39 -32.95 -11.89
C THR A 713 -4.81 -32.33 -11.88
N PRO A 714 -5.88 -33.13 -11.77
CA PRO A 714 -7.25 -32.64 -11.59
C PRO A 714 -7.41 -31.67 -10.41
N ILE A 715 -6.68 -31.90 -9.31
CA ILE A 715 -6.84 -31.13 -8.08
C ILE A 715 -6.34 -29.68 -8.16
N THR A 716 -5.38 -29.39 -9.03
CA THR A 716 -4.85 -28.04 -9.29
C THR A 716 -5.55 -27.36 -10.46
N ASN A 717 -6.43 -28.08 -11.17
CA ASN A 717 -7.18 -27.62 -12.31
C ASN A 717 -8.69 -27.69 -12.01
N PRO A 718 -9.20 -26.82 -11.11
CA PRO A 718 -10.57 -26.86 -10.58
C PRO A 718 -11.60 -26.38 -11.62
N LEU A 719 -11.74 -27.08 -12.73
CA LEU A 719 -12.69 -26.76 -13.81
C LEU A 719 -14.03 -27.46 -13.61
N VAL A 720 -13.98 -28.68 -13.06
CA VAL A 720 -15.16 -29.49 -12.75
C VAL A 720 -15.04 -30.07 -11.34
N GLN A 721 -16.13 -30.65 -10.83
CA GLN A 721 -16.16 -31.29 -9.51
C GLN A 721 -15.48 -32.66 -9.52
N TRP A 722 -14.15 -32.67 -9.66
CA TRP A 722 -13.34 -33.91 -9.77
C TRP A 722 -13.50 -34.86 -8.59
N HIS A 723 -13.76 -34.32 -7.40
CA HIS A 723 -13.92 -35.09 -6.16
C HIS A 723 -15.29 -35.79 -6.05
N VAL A 724 -16.21 -35.53 -6.97
CA VAL A 724 -17.54 -36.16 -6.97
C VAL A 724 -17.48 -37.47 -7.75
N GLN A 725 -17.91 -38.56 -7.11
CA GLN A 725 -17.96 -39.88 -7.74
C GLN A 725 -18.81 -39.86 -9.03
N ARG A 726 -18.29 -40.52 -10.06
CA ARG A 726 -18.99 -40.68 -11.34
C ARG A 726 -19.89 -41.90 -11.30
N LYS A 727 -21.02 -41.82 -11.98
CA LYS A 727 -21.99 -42.92 -12.04
C LYS A 727 -21.73 -43.77 -13.26
N ASP A 728 -21.63 -45.06 -13.03
CA ASP A 728 -21.74 -46.09 -14.06
C ASP A 728 -23.21 -46.17 -14.53
N LEU A 729 -23.47 -45.64 -15.73
CA LEU A 729 -24.80 -45.46 -16.32
C LEU A 729 -25.24 -46.68 -17.11
N ASP A 730 -24.33 -47.34 -17.81
CA ASP A 730 -24.64 -48.58 -18.56
C ASP A 730 -24.54 -49.84 -17.69
N HIS A 731 -24.05 -49.69 -16.46
CA HIS A 731 -23.94 -50.70 -15.42
C HIS A 731 -22.92 -51.80 -15.75
N ASP A 732 -21.90 -51.50 -16.56
CA ASP A 732 -20.84 -52.45 -16.92
C ASP A 732 -19.75 -52.60 -15.83
N GLY A 733 -19.82 -51.80 -14.77
CA GLY A 733 -18.91 -51.83 -13.64
C GLY A 733 -17.69 -50.93 -13.78
N MET A 734 -17.57 -50.20 -14.88
CA MET A 734 -16.47 -49.29 -15.20
C MET A 734 -17.03 -47.92 -15.62
N LEU A 735 -16.14 -46.97 -15.92
CA LEU A 735 -16.51 -45.69 -16.54
C LEU A 735 -15.98 -45.64 -17.96
N SER A 736 -16.87 -45.47 -18.92
CA SER A 736 -16.52 -45.06 -20.27
C SER A 736 -16.18 -43.56 -20.34
N ALA A 737 -15.51 -43.13 -21.41
CA ALA A 737 -15.23 -41.71 -21.66
C ALA A 737 -16.52 -40.85 -21.69
N ALA A 738 -17.64 -41.41 -22.14
CA ALA A 738 -18.94 -40.73 -22.16
C ALA A 738 -19.53 -40.52 -20.75
N GLU A 739 -19.26 -41.45 -19.82
CA GLU A 739 -19.69 -41.35 -18.41
C GLU A 739 -18.77 -40.45 -17.58
N PHE A 740 -17.53 -40.27 -18.06
CA PHE A 740 -16.53 -39.35 -17.52
C PHE A 740 -16.67 -37.90 -18.05
N ASP A 741 -17.81 -37.55 -18.64
CA ASP A 741 -18.08 -36.18 -19.13
C ASP A 741 -19.00 -35.39 -18.18
N TRP A 742 -18.69 -34.10 -17.95
CA TRP A 742 -19.52 -33.17 -17.18
C TRP A 742 -20.48 -32.34 -18.05
N LYS A 743 -20.50 -32.56 -19.37
CA LYS A 743 -21.41 -31.91 -20.33
C LYS A 743 -21.30 -30.38 -20.33
N GLN A 744 -20.10 -29.84 -20.12
CA GLN A 744 -19.83 -28.40 -20.08
C GLN A 744 -19.68 -27.74 -21.47
N GLY A 745 -20.02 -28.46 -22.54
CA GLY A 745 -19.79 -27.98 -23.91
C GLY A 745 -18.30 -28.07 -24.28
N LEU A 746 -17.76 -27.01 -24.88
CA LEU A 746 -16.36 -26.96 -25.29
C LEU A 746 -15.40 -26.75 -24.11
N VAL A 747 -15.82 -25.99 -23.09
CA VAL A 747 -14.93 -25.59 -21.98
C VAL A 747 -14.37 -26.82 -21.27
N ALA A 748 -13.04 -26.90 -21.16
CA ALA A 748 -12.29 -27.98 -20.49
C ALA A 748 -12.46 -29.39 -21.08
N ARG A 749 -13.20 -29.56 -22.18
CA ARG A 749 -13.54 -30.87 -22.74
C ARG A 749 -12.33 -31.73 -23.06
N THR A 750 -11.34 -31.17 -23.75
CA THR A 750 -10.13 -31.91 -24.13
C THR A 750 -9.25 -32.18 -22.93
N LEU A 751 -9.17 -31.27 -21.95
CA LEU A 751 -8.45 -31.56 -20.71
C LEU A 751 -9.08 -32.73 -19.92
N ILE A 752 -10.41 -32.80 -19.87
CA ILE A 752 -11.13 -33.92 -19.23
C ILE A 752 -10.80 -35.24 -19.93
N GLN A 753 -10.78 -35.26 -21.26
CA GLN A 753 -10.43 -36.46 -22.02
C GLN A 753 -8.97 -36.84 -21.84
N ASP A 754 -8.05 -35.89 -21.84
CA ASP A 754 -6.65 -36.17 -21.53
C ASP A 754 -6.48 -36.79 -20.15
N TYR A 755 -7.20 -36.30 -19.14
CA TYR A 755 -7.16 -36.88 -17.80
C TYR A 755 -7.78 -38.27 -17.77
N PHE A 756 -8.86 -38.53 -18.50
CA PHE A 756 -9.39 -39.88 -18.68
C PHE A 756 -8.31 -40.83 -19.19
N HIS A 757 -7.59 -40.47 -20.26
CA HIS A 757 -6.52 -41.31 -20.82
C HIS A 757 -5.34 -41.50 -19.87
N ARG A 758 -5.02 -40.51 -19.03
CA ARG A 758 -3.95 -40.63 -18.03
C ARG A 758 -4.35 -41.52 -16.86
N LEU A 759 -5.62 -41.47 -16.46
CA LEU A 759 -6.16 -42.30 -15.40
C LEU A 759 -6.37 -43.75 -15.85
N ASP A 760 -6.58 -44.00 -17.14
CA ASP A 760 -6.67 -45.33 -17.76
C ASP A 760 -5.27 -45.98 -17.85
N GLN A 761 -4.85 -46.58 -16.74
CA GLN A 761 -3.50 -47.09 -16.54
C GLN A 761 -3.25 -48.36 -17.35
N ASP A 762 -4.27 -49.21 -17.49
CA ASP A 762 -4.18 -50.43 -18.28
C ASP A 762 -4.53 -50.25 -19.77
N ARG A 763 -4.95 -49.03 -20.17
CA ARG A 763 -5.26 -48.59 -21.53
C ARG A 763 -6.42 -49.37 -22.15
N ASN A 764 -7.38 -49.78 -21.34
CA ASN A 764 -8.55 -50.53 -21.77
C ASN A 764 -9.71 -49.62 -22.26
N GLN A 765 -9.50 -48.30 -22.30
CA GLN A 765 -10.47 -47.26 -22.66
C GLN A 765 -11.65 -47.13 -21.69
N ARG A 766 -11.48 -47.60 -20.46
CA ARG A 766 -12.43 -47.50 -19.35
C ARG A 766 -11.66 -47.19 -18.05
N LEU A 767 -12.35 -46.65 -17.06
CA LEU A 767 -11.77 -46.45 -15.71
C LEU A 767 -12.45 -47.34 -14.69
N ASP A 768 -11.64 -48.08 -13.93
CA ASP A 768 -12.11 -48.86 -12.78
C ASP A 768 -11.91 -48.11 -11.44
N GLN A 769 -12.25 -48.76 -10.32
CA GLN A 769 -12.17 -48.14 -8.97
C GLN A 769 -10.75 -47.88 -8.45
N ARG A 770 -9.74 -48.53 -9.07
CA ARG A 770 -8.32 -48.30 -8.81
C ARG A 770 -7.79 -47.11 -9.60
N GLU A 771 -8.50 -46.71 -10.64
CA GLU A 771 -8.12 -45.63 -11.55
C GLU A 771 -8.90 -44.34 -11.26
N PHE A 772 -10.16 -44.42 -10.82
CA PHE A 772 -10.93 -43.23 -10.44
C PHE A 772 -12.07 -43.50 -9.44
N LEU A 773 -12.61 -42.40 -8.89
CA LEU A 773 -13.80 -42.37 -8.02
C LEU A 773 -15.07 -42.79 -8.78
N LEU A 774 -15.38 -44.08 -8.78
CA LEU A 774 -16.57 -44.67 -9.40
C LEU A 774 -17.65 -45.07 -8.38
N GLN A 775 -18.90 -44.67 -8.64
CA GLN A 775 -20.10 -45.08 -7.93
C GLN A 775 -20.86 -46.16 -8.72
N LEU A 776 -20.84 -47.40 -8.21
CA LEU A 776 -21.57 -48.52 -8.78
C LEU A 776 -23.05 -48.54 -8.35
N ASN A 777 -23.92 -48.90 -9.27
CA ASN A 777 -25.27 -49.33 -8.93
C ASN A 777 -25.27 -50.81 -8.54
N LEU A 778 -25.18 -51.09 -7.23
CA LEU A 778 -25.05 -52.44 -6.68
C LEU A 778 -26.17 -53.42 -7.09
N ILE A 779 -27.31 -52.92 -7.58
CA ILE A 779 -28.44 -53.76 -8.03
C ILE A 779 -28.31 -54.14 -9.50
N LYS A 780 -27.81 -53.21 -10.32
CA LYS A 780 -27.84 -53.36 -11.79
C LYS A 780 -26.51 -53.83 -12.35
N ALA A 781 -25.40 -53.57 -11.65
CA ALA A 781 -24.09 -54.04 -12.05
C ALA A 781 -23.98 -55.58 -11.98
N PRO A 782 -23.15 -56.21 -12.82
CA PRO A 782 -22.85 -57.64 -12.77
C PRO A 782 -22.45 -58.12 -11.38
N ARG A 783 -22.91 -59.31 -10.99
CA ARG A 783 -22.74 -59.83 -9.62
C ARG A 783 -21.28 -60.04 -9.25
N GLU A 784 -20.47 -60.43 -10.22
CA GLU A 784 -19.03 -60.63 -10.09
C GLU A 784 -18.32 -59.33 -9.71
N ILE A 785 -18.77 -58.22 -10.31
CA ILE A 785 -18.22 -56.89 -10.06
C ILE A 785 -18.67 -56.36 -8.71
N VAL A 786 -19.96 -56.53 -8.37
CA VAL A 786 -20.49 -56.17 -7.05
C VAL A 786 -19.80 -56.98 -5.96
N PHE A 787 -19.58 -58.28 -6.18
CA PHE A 787 -18.86 -59.16 -5.27
C PHE A 787 -17.44 -58.64 -5.03
N LYS A 788 -16.67 -58.44 -6.10
CA LYS A 788 -15.30 -57.90 -6.01
C LYS A 788 -15.25 -56.50 -5.38
N ASN A 789 -16.28 -55.67 -5.56
CA ASN A 789 -16.36 -54.35 -4.94
C ASN A 789 -16.59 -54.44 -3.42
N LEU A 790 -17.39 -55.40 -2.98
CA LEU A 790 -17.74 -55.58 -1.56
C LEU A 790 -16.65 -56.32 -0.78
N ASP A 791 -15.92 -57.23 -1.42
CA ASP A 791 -14.77 -57.96 -0.85
C ASP A 791 -13.60 -56.99 -0.64
N LYS A 792 -13.48 -56.42 0.57
CA LYS A 792 -12.51 -55.36 0.87
C LYS A 792 -11.16 -55.92 1.28
N ASN A 793 -11.12 -57.12 1.84
CA ASN A 793 -9.89 -57.78 2.25
C ASN A 793 -9.31 -58.70 1.15
N ASN A 794 -10.02 -58.85 0.02
CA ASN A 794 -9.67 -59.70 -1.12
C ASN A 794 -9.49 -61.18 -0.72
N ASP A 795 -10.27 -61.66 0.25
CA ASP A 795 -10.19 -63.05 0.70
C ASP A 795 -11.03 -64.01 -0.16
N GLN A 796 -11.72 -63.49 -1.18
CA GLN A 796 -12.64 -64.21 -2.09
C GLN A 796 -13.98 -64.61 -1.45
N TYR A 797 -14.29 -64.08 -0.28
CA TYR A 797 -15.56 -64.26 0.41
C TYR A 797 -16.13 -62.89 0.83
N LEU A 798 -17.44 -62.83 1.05
CA LEU A 798 -18.09 -61.65 1.60
C LEU A 798 -18.55 -61.94 3.02
N SER A 799 -17.96 -61.24 3.97
CA SER A 799 -18.48 -61.21 5.34
C SER A 799 -19.76 -60.38 5.44
N PHE A 800 -20.55 -60.63 6.49
CA PHE A 800 -21.74 -59.81 6.79
C PHE A 800 -21.38 -58.32 6.92
N GLU A 801 -20.26 -58.02 7.57
CA GLU A 801 -19.80 -56.65 7.80
C GLU A 801 -19.49 -55.93 6.49
N GLU A 802 -18.85 -56.59 5.51
CA GLU A 802 -18.55 -55.99 4.20
C GLU A 802 -19.81 -55.56 3.44
N ILE A 803 -20.82 -56.43 3.42
CA ILE A 803 -22.12 -56.13 2.80
C ILE A 803 -22.86 -55.03 3.59
N PHE A 804 -22.76 -55.07 4.91
CA PHE A 804 -23.47 -54.14 5.79
C PHE A 804 -22.86 -52.74 5.79
N VAL A 805 -21.53 -52.61 5.67
CA VAL A 805 -20.82 -51.33 5.49
C VAL A 805 -21.31 -50.60 4.24
N ALA A 806 -21.54 -51.32 3.13
CA ALA A 806 -22.11 -50.72 1.92
C ALA A 806 -23.52 -50.17 2.15
N THR A 807 -24.34 -50.86 2.94
CA THR A 807 -25.67 -50.38 3.36
C THR A 807 -25.58 -49.17 4.29
N LYS A 808 -24.65 -49.17 5.25
CA LYS A 808 -24.45 -48.07 6.21
C LYS A 808 -24.04 -46.77 5.53
N ARG A 809 -23.21 -46.84 4.48
CA ARG A 809 -22.75 -45.67 3.71
C ARG A 809 -23.87 -44.89 3.02
N LEU A 810 -25.01 -45.52 2.75
CA LEU A 810 -26.13 -44.91 2.00
C LEU A 810 -27.29 -44.45 2.90
N ILE A 811 -27.24 -44.72 4.21
CA ILE A 811 -28.28 -44.33 5.17
C ILE A 811 -27.85 -43.01 5.82
N ASN A 812 -28.67 -41.97 5.69
CA ASN A 812 -28.40 -40.66 6.28
C ASN A 812 -28.68 -40.70 7.79
N SER A 813 -27.84 -40.06 8.62
CA SER A 813 -27.98 -40.08 10.09
C SER A 813 -29.26 -39.39 10.61
N LYS A 814 -29.98 -38.68 9.73
CA LYS A 814 -31.27 -38.02 10.02
C LYS A 814 -32.48 -38.91 9.72
N ASP A 815 -32.31 -40.04 9.05
CA ASP A 815 -33.41 -40.97 8.76
C ASP A 815 -33.76 -41.77 10.03
N THR A 816 -35.00 -41.65 10.50
CA THR A 816 -35.56 -42.35 11.69
C THR A 816 -35.81 -43.84 11.42
N ILE A 817 -34.94 -44.50 10.67
CA ILE A 817 -35.08 -45.93 10.35
C ILE A 817 -34.50 -46.75 11.50
N LYS A 818 -35.30 -47.69 12.03
CA LYS A 818 -34.89 -48.61 13.11
C LYS A 818 -33.79 -49.56 12.60
N TYR A 819 -32.54 -49.18 12.83
CA TYR A 819 -31.32 -49.87 12.38
C TYR A 819 -31.31 -51.36 12.74
N GLU A 820 -31.79 -51.71 13.94
CA GLU A 820 -31.92 -53.09 14.43
C GLU A 820 -32.77 -53.98 13.52
N LYS A 821 -33.85 -53.43 12.95
CA LYS A 821 -34.76 -54.17 12.06
C LYS A 821 -34.16 -54.39 10.67
N ILE A 822 -33.34 -53.44 10.20
CA ILE A 822 -32.58 -53.59 8.96
C ILE A 822 -31.54 -54.69 9.14
N MET A 823 -30.76 -54.60 10.21
CA MET A 823 -29.69 -55.55 10.51
C MET A 823 -30.22 -56.97 10.61
N SER A 824 -31.33 -57.19 11.33
CA SER A 824 -31.97 -58.50 11.41
C SER A 824 -32.49 -59.01 10.06
N ASN A 825 -33.01 -58.15 9.17
CA ASN A 825 -33.47 -58.60 7.85
C ASN A 825 -32.31 -58.98 6.92
N VAL A 826 -31.24 -58.18 6.91
CA VAL A 826 -30.04 -58.46 6.11
C VAL A 826 -29.35 -59.72 6.63
N ASP A 827 -29.24 -59.88 7.95
CA ASP A 827 -28.64 -61.05 8.62
C ASP A 827 -29.41 -62.34 8.30
N ASN A 828 -30.74 -62.29 8.36
CA ASN A 828 -31.57 -63.44 7.98
C ASN A 828 -31.42 -63.85 6.52
N VAL A 829 -31.22 -62.92 5.58
CA VAL A 829 -31.00 -63.25 4.17
C VAL A 829 -29.56 -63.69 3.93
N PHE A 830 -28.59 -63.07 4.60
CA PHE A 830 -27.18 -63.48 4.57
C PHE A 830 -27.03 -64.94 5.00
N ASN A 831 -27.61 -65.32 6.14
CA ASN A 831 -27.59 -66.70 6.64
C ASN A 831 -28.37 -67.70 5.75
N GLN A 832 -29.26 -67.21 4.86
CA GLN A 832 -29.94 -68.06 3.87
C GLN A 832 -29.10 -68.27 2.60
N LEU A 833 -28.22 -67.31 2.30
CA LEU A 833 -27.30 -67.37 1.16
C LEU A 833 -26.04 -68.17 1.49
N ASP A 834 -25.62 -68.18 2.76
CA ASP A 834 -24.51 -68.98 3.31
C ASP A 834 -24.91 -70.46 3.40
N LEU A 835 -24.70 -71.19 2.29
CA LEU A 835 -25.17 -72.58 2.13
C LEU A 835 -24.24 -73.57 2.81
N ASP A 836 -22.94 -73.24 2.92
CA ASP A 836 -21.95 -74.08 3.60
C ASP A 836 -21.77 -73.74 5.09
N HIS A 837 -22.48 -72.72 5.58
CA HIS A 837 -22.54 -72.27 6.97
C HIS A 837 -21.17 -71.81 7.52
N ASN A 838 -20.33 -71.24 6.66
CA ASN A 838 -19.02 -70.74 7.03
C ASN A 838 -19.03 -69.28 7.53
N SER A 839 -20.23 -68.67 7.64
CA SER A 839 -20.46 -67.26 8.02
C SER A 839 -19.90 -66.23 7.02
N GLN A 840 -19.63 -66.64 5.79
CA GLN A 840 -19.20 -65.82 4.66
C GLN A 840 -19.96 -66.24 3.39
N LEU A 841 -20.02 -65.39 2.38
CA LEU A 841 -20.61 -65.74 1.08
C LEU A 841 -19.53 -65.85 0.01
N ASN A 842 -19.44 -66.98 -0.68
CA ASN A 842 -18.64 -67.08 -1.89
C ASN A 842 -19.41 -66.54 -3.11
N LEU A 843 -18.72 -66.37 -4.25
CA LEU A 843 -19.33 -65.79 -5.46
C LEU A 843 -20.57 -66.56 -5.95
N LYS A 844 -20.59 -67.90 -5.85
CA LYS A 844 -21.72 -68.71 -6.32
C LYS A 844 -22.96 -68.51 -5.45
N GLU A 845 -22.77 -68.37 -4.15
CA GLU A 845 -23.83 -68.05 -3.19
C GLU A 845 -24.38 -66.65 -3.44
N PHE A 846 -23.49 -65.68 -3.71
CA PHE A 846 -23.86 -64.30 -3.98
C PHE A 846 -24.54 -64.08 -5.36
N GLN A 847 -24.36 -65.01 -6.30
CA GLN A 847 -25.06 -64.99 -7.59
C GLN A 847 -26.55 -65.34 -7.49
N GLN A 848 -27.02 -65.87 -6.35
CA GLN A 848 -28.44 -66.19 -6.16
C GLN A 848 -29.31 -64.92 -6.20
N ASP A 849 -30.52 -65.02 -6.75
CA ASP A 849 -31.46 -63.89 -6.85
C ASP A 849 -31.79 -63.28 -5.47
N GLN A 850 -31.79 -64.10 -4.40
CA GLN A 850 -31.99 -63.63 -3.03
C GLN A 850 -30.93 -62.62 -2.56
N ALA A 851 -29.73 -62.62 -3.16
CA ALA A 851 -28.65 -61.68 -2.83
C ALA A 851 -29.00 -60.21 -3.17
N LEU A 852 -30.02 -59.95 -4.01
CA LEU A 852 -30.52 -58.57 -4.18
C LEU A 852 -31.06 -57.98 -2.87
N ALA A 853 -31.62 -58.81 -1.98
CA ALA A 853 -32.28 -58.34 -0.78
C ALA A 853 -31.31 -57.89 0.32
N VAL A 854 -30.03 -58.30 0.26
CA VAL A 854 -28.97 -57.80 1.15
C VAL A 854 -28.31 -56.51 0.64
N LEU A 855 -28.67 -56.03 -0.56
CA LEU A 855 -28.08 -54.85 -1.18
C LEU A 855 -28.99 -53.60 -1.10
N PRO A 856 -28.42 -52.39 -1.00
CA PRO A 856 -29.14 -51.12 -1.10
C PRO A 856 -29.89 -50.89 -2.43
N PRO A 857 -31.09 -50.26 -2.42
CA PRO A 857 -31.82 -49.81 -1.23
C PRO A 857 -32.72 -50.90 -0.62
N TYR A 858 -32.71 -52.13 -1.15
CA TYR A 858 -33.57 -53.22 -0.65
C TYR A 858 -33.24 -53.61 0.79
N SER A 859 -31.97 -53.54 1.17
CA SER A 859 -31.52 -53.82 2.53
C SER A 859 -32.20 -52.95 3.60
N TYR A 860 -32.47 -51.67 3.32
CA TYR A 860 -33.06 -50.74 4.29
C TYR A 860 -34.49 -50.27 4.00
N ASN A 861 -35.00 -50.48 2.78
CA ASN A 861 -36.39 -50.16 2.43
C ASN A 861 -37.30 -51.38 2.59
N THR A 862 -37.98 -51.47 3.73
CA THR A 862 -38.90 -52.58 4.07
C THR A 862 -40.01 -52.86 3.05
N ARG A 863 -40.51 -51.84 2.32
CA ARG A 863 -41.51 -52.05 1.27
C ARG A 863 -40.89 -52.71 0.03
N SER A 864 -39.69 -52.32 -0.32
CA SER A 864 -38.96 -52.86 -1.47
C SER A 864 -38.42 -54.26 -1.18
N PHE A 865 -37.95 -54.51 0.05
CA PHE A 865 -37.55 -55.84 0.55
C PHE A 865 -38.69 -56.86 0.44
N ASN A 866 -39.88 -56.51 0.92
CA ASN A 866 -41.05 -57.40 0.87
C ASN A 866 -41.50 -57.71 -0.56
N ARG A 867 -41.30 -56.78 -1.51
CA ARG A 867 -41.63 -56.94 -2.93
C ARG A 867 -40.68 -57.88 -3.66
N ILE A 868 -39.39 -57.88 -3.31
CA ILE A 868 -38.44 -58.88 -3.81
C ILE A 868 -38.73 -60.24 -3.21
N LYS A 869 -38.95 -60.30 -1.89
CA LYS A 869 -39.27 -61.54 -1.18
C LYS A 869 -40.52 -62.26 -1.70
N SER A 870 -41.53 -61.52 -2.18
CA SER A 870 -42.74 -62.10 -2.78
C SER A 870 -42.54 -62.66 -4.20
N ASN A 871 -41.46 -62.27 -4.89
CA ASN A 871 -41.19 -62.64 -6.29
C ASN A 871 -40.11 -63.72 -6.44
N LEU A 872 -39.47 -64.13 -5.35
CA LEU A 872 -38.44 -65.17 -5.35
C LEU A 872 -39.08 -66.56 -5.18
N PRO A 873 -38.69 -67.58 -5.96
CA PRO A 873 -39.13 -68.95 -5.74
C PRO A 873 -38.51 -69.48 -4.45
N ILE A 874 -39.26 -69.44 -3.35
CA ILE A 874 -38.84 -70.07 -2.10
C ILE A 874 -38.84 -71.58 -2.33
N SER A 875 -37.65 -72.19 -2.41
CA SER A 875 -37.43 -73.62 -2.17
C SER A 875 -38.01 -73.96 -0.80
N ARG A 876 -39.19 -74.59 -0.81
CA ARG A 876 -39.99 -74.88 0.38
C ARG A 876 -39.52 -76.11 1.15
N THR A 877 -38.29 -76.59 0.89
CA THR A 877 -37.87 -77.94 1.32
C THR A 877 -36.97 -78.01 2.54
N GLU A 878 -36.40 -76.90 3.05
CA GLU A 878 -35.54 -76.96 4.25
C GLU A 878 -36.07 -76.22 5.47
N SER A 879 -36.99 -75.27 5.30
CA SER A 879 -37.66 -74.59 6.42
C SER A 879 -38.57 -75.51 7.26
N SER A 880 -38.82 -76.74 6.81
CA SER A 880 -39.55 -77.76 7.59
C SER A 880 -38.66 -78.60 8.52
N LYS A 881 -37.32 -78.60 8.35
CA LYS A 881 -36.40 -79.36 9.21
C LYS A 881 -35.86 -78.57 10.40
N LEU A 882 -35.63 -77.26 10.28
CA LEU A 882 -35.15 -76.43 11.40
C LEU A 882 -36.26 -76.01 12.38
N ALA A 883 -37.53 -76.01 11.95
CA ALA A 883 -38.66 -75.71 12.84
C ALA A 883 -38.97 -76.84 13.84
N THR A 884 -38.39 -78.02 13.67
CA THR A 884 -38.61 -79.16 14.57
C THR A 884 -37.63 -79.19 15.76
N GLU A 885 -36.42 -78.62 15.63
CA GLU A 885 -35.44 -78.63 16.74
C GLU A 885 -35.62 -77.45 17.72
N SER A 886 -35.94 -76.25 17.24
CA SER A 886 -36.17 -75.06 18.10
C SER A 886 -37.40 -75.20 19.02
N ASN A 887 -38.45 -75.87 18.54
CA ASN A 887 -39.64 -76.12 19.35
C ASN A 887 -39.37 -77.12 20.50
N PHE A 888 -38.44 -78.08 20.33
CA PHE A 888 -38.14 -79.05 21.38
C PHE A 888 -37.48 -78.39 22.59
N THR A 889 -36.52 -77.49 22.37
CA THR A 889 -35.81 -76.77 23.44
C THR A 889 -36.75 -75.88 24.24
N LEU A 890 -37.67 -75.18 23.56
CA LEU A 890 -38.65 -74.28 24.18
C LEU A 890 -39.64 -75.06 25.06
N TRP A 891 -40.14 -76.21 24.57
CA TRP A 891 -41.00 -77.11 25.34
C TRP A 891 -40.29 -77.74 26.54
N VAL A 892 -39.02 -78.13 26.41
CA VAL A 892 -38.22 -78.67 27.53
C VAL A 892 -38.00 -77.61 28.62
N THR A 893 -37.66 -76.37 28.27
CA THR A 893 -37.55 -75.28 29.26
C THR A 893 -38.87 -74.94 29.93
N LEU A 894 -40.00 -74.99 29.20
CA LEU A 894 -41.31 -74.74 29.77
C LEU A 894 -41.70 -75.83 30.78
N ILE A 895 -41.46 -77.10 30.45
CA ILE A 895 -41.74 -78.25 31.31
C ILE A 895 -40.86 -78.21 32.57
N LEU A 896 -39.57 -77.90 32.43
CA LEU A 896 -38.66 -77.74 33.57
C LEU A 896 -39.10 -76.63 34.52
N ASN A 897 -39.52 -75.48 33.99
CA ASN A 897 -40.03 -74.37 34.81
C ASN A 897 -41.35 -74.72 35.52
N ILE A 898 -42.27 -75.42 34.86
CA ILE A 898 -43.53 -75.88 35.47
C ILE A 898 -43.24 -76.91 36.59
N LEU A 899 -42.29 -77.82 36.38
CA LEU A 899 -41.87 -78.78 37.39
C LEU A 899 -41.25 -78.07 38.60
N LEU A 900 -40.39 -77.07 38.37
CA LEU A 900 -39.72 -76.32 39.43
C LEU A 900 -40.72 -75.53 40.29
N VAL A 901 -41.69 -74.85 39.66
CA VAL A 901 -42.79 -74.18 40.37
C VAL A 901 -43.66 -75.17 41.14
N SER A 902 -43.95 -76.33 40.55
CA SER A 902 -44.72 -77.39 41.21
C SER A 902 -43.98 -77.99 42.41
N LEU A 903 -42.65 -78.11 42.35
CA LEU A 903 -41.79 -78.61 43.43
C LEU A 903 -41.68 -77.59 44.57
N VAL A 904 -41.60 -76.30 44.26
CA VAL A 904 -41.67 -75.19 45.23
C VAL A 904 -43.05 -75.18 45.91
N PHE A 905 -44.13 -75.33 45.14
CA PHE A 905 -45.49 -75.39 45.68
C PHE A 905 -45.71 -76.61 46.58
N TYR A 906 -45.19 -77.78 46.18
CA TYR A 906 -45.19 -78.99 47.00
C TYR A 906 -44.37 -78.83 48.28
N TYR A 907 -43.19 -78.21 48.20
CA TYR A 907 -42.37 -77.90 49.38
C TYR A 907 -43.09 -76.95 50.34
N LEU A 908 -43.73 -75.89 49.83
CA LEU A 908 -44.52 -74.96 50.64
C LEU A 908 -45.73 -75.63 51.29
N LEU A 909 -46.44 -76.52 50.57
CA LEU A 909 -47.53 -77.35 51.14
C LEU A 909 -47.02 -78.28 52.25
N LYS A 910 -45.86 -78.93 52.05
CA LYS A 910 -45.25 -79.83 53.03
C LYS A 910 -44.77 -79.09 54.29
N VAL A 911 -44.25 -77.87 54.14
CA VAL A 911 -43.85 -77.00 55.26
C VAL A 911 -45.08 -76.49 56.03
N LYS A 912 -46.20 -76.21 55.33
CA LYS A 912 -47.45 -75.77 55.96
C LYS A 912 -48.23 -76.89 56.67
N LEU A 913 -47.99 -78.16 56.32
CA LEU A 913 -48.58 -79.33 56.99
C LEU A 913 -47.75 -79.87 58.16
N ARG A 914 -46.57 -79.28 58.45
CA ARG A 914 -45.72 -79.61 59.61
C ARG A 914 -45.70 -78.52 60.70
N LYS A 915 -46.47 -77.45 60.53
CA LYS A 915 -46.89 -76.53 61.58
C LYS A 915 -48.39 -76.74 61.79
#